data_AF-A0A179FUA1-F1
#
_entry.id   AF-A0A179FUA1-F1
#
_cell.length_a   1.000
_cell.length_b   1.000
_cell.length_c   1.000
_cell.angle_alpha   90.00
_cell.angle_beta   90.00
_cell.angle_gamma   90.00
#
_symmetry.space_group_name_H-M   'P 1'
#
loop_
_entity.id
_entity.type
_entity.pdbx_description
1 polymer ?
#
loop_
_entity_poly.entity_id
_entity_poly.type
_entity_poly.pdbx_seq_one_letter_code
_entity_poly.pdbx_strand_id
1 'polypeptide(L)'
;MVQLLLQALLATLGASASLGQAKNIDEHVRGLDKRGLFGPISTSSAAGIAGGTVACDAAPVGSFFSGLKPPFPTNSWWAPYAAPPGNGTAAGPFPYESSLDGYGVLFGVSANRQFDGTSIKQPTQVDWRASFVEHGGSFANHKAVAFDTQSVTVQYFQGNAQLTSYLVPGSPYMTFEFKASTPLFKSMNGGIKSFNGNTLNVGASVNVTGTTFTVTDTKDTTYLIYALSTVTLTATSDSSASGSIRANGPYNGVIRLVKLGSASHKTLLDQHYKVYPTSAGMDYSFASNSGTLYFSWTTVGDGSNLLMLTWPHHRLKMQSPNFPPTSSLGYLTTKGWMYPAIGNQWQLRYDLSSITWNPPRPLDSSCSSSVTKGLEYEIGQLNASSAPVPGDFYYWGGTLAAKARLALIAENLGRQDLVNKVVDYLKVSFNYWFQSSSSTLPAYETAWGGVINKAGANNVYVDFGNGYYNDHHFHYGYFLNVAAVIAKFDSGWLSQHKEYVNYFARDIINPSPQDPQFPITRCRSRDQESSGEAINGYYGALLWASVALSQDYVNYAKLLIATEQHASQVYWHLYPQQSPTDRDNPYPEAQLRALTTIGNVMDWQSGAWLFWGNQKSEIAAIQILPVTPVLYDSQWVQNVWSYTMPELLDPSIGDEWKCVIIAAYSNFNPQVAAEWSGKLSTWGSGNTYTNELFFIGTRPNPSGKPICGTLPQNPYGNFKIQEASSGKYVTASASNTNLVASTTSSGSAAVFKSAYLPNAGTLQLTSTSQYVTADQGGKSTLAAIRGTASTWETFIIRQKQGASSGVYSIKASSNGQYVTMAGDGSLVNNGATESASSGFRFIQA
;
A
#
# COMPACT_ATOMS: atom_id res chain seq x y z
N MET A 1 -35.60 15.16 43.44
CA MET A 1 -36.51 16.26 43.82
C MET A 1 -36.21 17.55 43.02
N VAL A 2 -35.83 17.40 41.75
CA VAL A 2 -35.53 18.48 40.78
C VAL A 2 -35.99 17.94 39.41
N GLN A 3 -37.29 17.64 39.32
CA GLN A 3 -37.90 17.11 38.10
C GLN A 3 -39.37 17.53 37.96
N LEU A 4 -39.75 18.61 38.65
CA LEU A 4 -41.10 19.16 38.66
C LEU A 4 -41.13 20.70 38.52
N LEU A 5 -40.03 21.30 38.07
CA LEU A 5 -39.89 22.77 37.91
C LEU A 5 -39.34 23.17 36.53
N LEU A 6 -39.44 22.29 35.52
CA LEU A 6 -38.95 22.55 34.16
C LEU A 6 -40.02 22.39 33.07
N GLN A 7 -41.31 22.42 33.42
CA GLN A 7 -42.43 22.28 32.48
C GLN A 7 -43.32 23.54 32.34
N ALA A 8 -42.90 24.70 32.86
CA ALA A 8 -43.74 25.92 32.80
C ALA A 8 -43.10 27.15 32.14
N LEU A 9 -41.92 27.05 31.52
CA LEU A 9 -41.35 28.14 30.73
C LEU A 9 -40.75 27.59 29.43
N LEU A 10 -41.57 27.57 28.37
CA LEU A 10 -41.21 27.80 26.96
C LEU A 10 -42.42 27.45 26.08
N ALA A 11 -43.52 28.16 26.31
CA ALA A 11 -44.59 28.30 25.33
C ALA A 11 -44.55 29.76 24.86
N THR A 12 -43.90 30.02 23.72
CA THR A 12 -44.25 31.05 22.71
C THR A 12 -43.17 31.13 21.63
N LEU A 13 -43.63 31.25 20.37
CA LEU A 13 -42.88 31.37 19.10
C LEU A 13 -42.37 30.02 18.53
N GLY A 14 -42.78 29.52 17.36
CA GLY A 14 -43.60 30.03 16.27
C GLY A 14 -43.17 29.34 14.97
N ALA A 15 -43.99 28.39 14.49
CA ALA A 15 -44.15 27.87 13.12
C ALA A 15 -42.94 27.37 12.29
N SER A 16 -42.87 26.05 12.05
CA SER A 16 -42.56 25.48 10.72
C SER A 16 -43.28 24.13 10.55
N ALA A 17 -43.84 23.92 9.36
CA ALA A 17 -44.86 22.92 9.03
C ALA A 17 -44.41 21.46 9.05
N SER A 18 -45.39 20.59 9.23
CA SER A 18 -45.37 19.15 9.48
C SER A 18 -44.91 18.26 8.31
N LEU A 19 -44.05 17.29 8.60
CA LEU A 19 -43.89 16.04 7.82
C LEU A 19 -44.75 14.94 8.46
N GLY A 20 -45.60 14.32 7.64
CA GLY A 20 -46.56 13.29 8.02
C GLY A 20 -45.94 11.93 8.31
N GLN A 21 -46.61 11.22 9.22
CA GLN A 21 -46.33 9.91 9.80
C GLN A 21 -45.94 8.79 8.83
N ALA A 22 -44.87 8.07 9.20
CA ALA A 22 -44.57 6.73 8.73
C ALA A 22 -45.45 5.68 9.45
N LYS A 23 -46.00 4.72 8.70
CA LYS A 23 -46.60 3.49 9.23
C LYS A 23 -46.03 2.28 8.47
N ASN A 24 -45.69 1.27 9.27
CA ASN A 24 -45.33 -0.12 8.95
C ASN A 24 -44.03 -0.36 8.18
N ILE A 25 -42.96 -0.64 8.93
CA ILE A 25 -41.76 -1.31 8.42
C ILE A 25 -41.73 -2.72 9.01
N ASP A 26 -41.63 -3.66 8.09
CA ASP A 26 -41.59 -5.11 8.18
C ASP A 26 -40.36 -5.65 8.95
N GLU A 27 -40.41 -6.92 9.35
CA GLU A 27 -39.49 -7.61 10.28
C GLU A 27 -37.99 -7.72 9.86
N HIS A 28 -37.52 -7.00 8.84
CA HIS A 28 -36.12 -6.99 8.36
C HIS A 28 -35.17 -6.03 9.13
N VAL A 29 -35.60 -5.40 10.22
CA VAL A 29 -34.85 -4.32 10.90
C VAL A 29 -33.93 -4.78 12.04
N ARG A 30 -33.92 -6.07 12.44
CA ARG A 30 -33.12 -6.54 13.60
C ARG A 30 -31.57 -6.57 13.42
N GLY A 31 -31.05 -6.02 12.32
CA GLY A 31 -29.60 -5.86 12.07
C GLY A 31 -29.10 -4.41 12.08
N LEU A 32 -29.98 -3.42 12.31
CA LEU A 32 -29.64 -2.00 12.16
C LEU A 32 -29.07 -1.36 13.43
N ASP A 33 -29.16 -2.03 14.59
CA ASP A 33 -28.78 -1.50 15.91
C ASP A 33 -27.27 -1.43 16.18
N LYS A 34 -26.42 -1.77 15.19
CA LYS A 34 -24.95 -1.68 15.26
C LYS A 34 -24.30 -0.98 14.06
N ARG A 35 -25.04 -0.10 13.39
CA ARG A 35 -24.50 0.79 12.34
C ARG A 35 -24.00 2.09 12.98
N GLY A 36 -22.90 2.63 12.48
CA GLY A 36 -22.38 3.92 12.94
C GLY A 36 -20.88 4.02 12.78
N LEU A 37 -20.44 5.04 12.04
CA LEU A 37 -19.07 5.55 12.10
C LEU A 37 -18.70 5.75 13.58
N PHE A 38 -17.56 5.18 13.99
CA PHE A 38 -17.06 5.35 15.33
C PHE A 38 -16.75 6.84 15.59
N GLY A 39 -16.73 7.23 16.86
CA GLY A 39 -16.16 8.52 17.24
C GLY A 39 -14.69 8.61 16.81
N PRO A 40 -14.10 9.83 16.84
CA PRO A 40 -12.70 9.99 16.53
C PRO A 40 -11.85 9.35 17.64
N ILE A 41 -10.64 8.87 17.28
CA ILE A 41 -9.68 8.30 18.23
C ILE A 41 -9.37 9.30 19.36
N SER A 42 -9.26 10.59 19.00
CA SER A 42 -9.15 11.73 19.89
C SER A 42 -9.54 13.00 19.12
N THR A 43 -9.89 14.06 19.83
CA THR A 43 -10.11 15.41 19.26
C THR A 43 -9.04 16.42 19.67
N SER A 44 -7.99 15.96 20.36
CA SER A 44 -6.92 16.84 20.84
C SER A 44 -6.20 17.54 19.69
N SER A 45 -5.69 18.74 19.96
CA SER A 45 -4.85 19.44 19.00
C SER A 45 -3.48 18.75 18.88
N ALA A 46 -2.99 18.62 17.65
CA ALA A 46 -1.66 18.10 17.37
C ALA A 46 -0.57 19.19 17.38
N ALA A 47 -0.90 20.43 17.74
CA ALA A 47 0.05 21.54 17.77
C ALA A 47 1.22 21.35 18.77
N GLY A 48 1.04 20.50 19.78
CA GLY A 48 2.05 20.16 20.78
C GLY A 48 3.05 19.06 20.36
N ILE A 49 3.03 18.62 19.10
CA ILE A 49 3.98 17.66 18.55
C ILE A 49 5.41 18.24 18.58
N ALA A 50 6.46 17.40 18.65
CA ALA A 50 7.82 17.86 18.95
C ALA A 50 8.38 18.91 17.96
N GLY A 51 7.99 18.84 16.68
CA GLY A 51 8.37 19.81 15.66
C GLY A 51 7.51 21.09 15.65
N GLY A 52 6.44 21.15 16.45
CA GLY A 52 5.46 22.22 16.48
C GLY A 52 4.55 22.23 15.25
N THR A 53 4.11 23.43 14.84
CA THR A 53 3.27 23.63 13.65
C THR A 53 4.08 24.16 12.48
N VAL A 54 3.67 23.81 11.26
CA VAL A 54 4.26 24.31 10.01
C VAL A 54 3.16 24.55 8.96
N ALA A 55 3.48 25.28 7.90
CA ALA A 55 2.64 25.36 6.71
C ALA A 55 3.44 24.85 5.51
N CYS A 56 2.85 23.97 4.71
CA CYS A 56 3.44 23.47 3.47
C CYS A 56 3.49 24.59 2.43
N ASP A 57 4.54 24.63 1.60
CA ASP A 57 4.65 25.62 0.51
C ASP A 57 3.63 25.40 -0.62
N ALA A 58 3.13 24.18 -0.77
CA ALA A 58 2.04 23.80 -1.65
C ALA A 58 0.69 23.84 -0.91
N ALA A 59 0.29 25.02 -0.45
CA ALA A 59 -1.01 25.23 0.19
C ALA A 59 -2.18 24.84 -0.75
N PRO A 60 -3.34 24.39 -0.21
CA PRO A 60 -4.51 24.08 -1.02
C PRO A 60 -4.96 25.25 -1.91
N VAL A 61 -5.56 24.95 -3.05
CA VAL A 61 -6.13 25.95 -3.96
C VAL A 61 -7.24 26.73 -3.24
N GLY A 62 -6.97 28.01 -2.96
CA GLY A 62 -7.84 28.84 -2.13
C GLY A 62 -9.25 29.05 -2.69
N SER A 63 -9.41 29.14 -4.02
CA SER A 63 -10.75 29.23 -4.64
C SER A 63 -11.54 27.94 -4.44
N PHE A 64 -10.88 26.78 -4.57
CA PHE A 64 -11.51 25.48 -4.45
C PHE A 64 -12.10 25.25 -3.06
N PHE A 65 -11.37 25.58 -2.00
CA PHE A 65 -11.84 25.44 -0.61
C PHE A 65 -12.42 26.74 -0.03
N SER A 66 -12.88 27.67 -0.87
CA SER A 66 -13.44 28.94 -0.40
C SER A 66 -14.63 28.74 0.55
N GLY A 67 -14.49 29.24 1.79
CA GLY A 67 -15.48 29.09 2.86
C GLY A 67 -15.38 27.78 3.66
N LEU A 68 -14.40 26.93 3.35
CA LEU A 68 -14.11 25.69 4.07
C LEU A 68 -12.83 25.84 4.91
N LYS A 69 -12.62 24.91 5.84
CA LYS A 69 -11.44 24.89 6.72
C LYS A 69 -10.84 23.49 6.76
N PRO A 70 -9.51 23.35 6.93
CA PRO A 70 -8.89 22.06 7.13
C PRO A 70 -9.45 21.35 8.38
N PRO A 71 -9.33 20.03 8.48
CA PRO A 71 -8.51 19.16 7.62
C PRO A 71 -9.12 18.87 6.24
N PHE A 72 -8.29 18.91 5.20
CA PHE A 72 -8.65 18.60 3.83
C PHE A 72 -8.09 17.22 3.39
N PRO A 73 -8.81 16.47 2.56
CA PRO A 73 -8.29 15.25 1.94
C PRO A 73 -7.11 15.54 1.00
N THR A 74 -6.08 14.68 1.03
CA THR A 74 -4.83 14.85 0.26
C THR A 74 -4.62 13.76 -0.78
N ASN A 75 -4.99 12.52 -0.48
CA ASN A 75 -4.76 11.36 -1.35
C ASN A 75 -6.04 10.87 -2.06
N SER A 76 -7.11 11.67 -2.07
CA SER A 76 -8.35 11.32 -2.80
C SER A 76 -8.18 11.42 -4.31
N TRP A 77 -9.01 10.70 -5.08
CA TRP A 77 -8.94 10.72 -6.55
C TRP A 77 -9.07 12.14 -7.15
N TRP A 78 -9.80 13.04 -6.48
CA TRP A 78 -10.02 14.43 -6.89
C TRP A 78 -8.99 15.43 -6.32
N ALA A 79 -7.93 14.96 -5.63
CA ALA A 79 -6.85 15.81 -5.14
C ALA A 79 -6.26 16.77 -6.20
N PRO A 80 -6.18 16.42 -7.50
CA PRO A 80 -5.72 17.35 -8.54
C PRO A 80 -6.52 18.67 -8.67
N TYR A 81 -7.76 18.71 -8.18
CA TYR A 81 -8.58 19.93 -8.16
C TYR A 81 -8.25 20.83 -6.96
N ALA A 82 -7.80 20.20 -5.89
CA ALA A 82 -7.54 20.79 -4.58
C ALA A 82 -6.08 21.24 -4.41
N ALA A 83 -5.13 20.52 -5.02
CA ALA A 83 -3.70 20.83 -4.96
C ALA A 83 -3.30 21.78 -6.10
N PRO A 84 -2.41 22.77 -5.85
CA PRO A 84 -1.94 23.66 -6.90
C PRO A 84 -1.34 22.89 -8.09
N PRO A 85 -1.64 23.31 -9.34
CA PRO A 85 -2.40 24.50 -9.74
C PRO A 85 -3.95 24.34 -9.76
N GLY A 86 -4.49 23.18 -9.40
CA GLY A 86 -5.94 22.91 -9.36
C GLY A 86 -6.56 22.44 -10.68
N ASN A 87 -5.78 22.38 -11.75
CA ASN A 87 -6.23 21.97 -13.09
C ASN A 87 -5.67 20.61 -13.54
N GLY A 88 -5.08 19.85 -12.61
CA GLY A 88 -4.55 18.53 -12.92
C GLY A 88 -5.65 17.55 -13.30
N THR A 89 -5.32 16.56 -14.13
CA THR A 89 -6.23 15.46 -14.45
C THR A 89 -6.37 14.53 -13.25
N ALA A 90 -7.61 14.29 -12.87
CA ALA A 90 -7.99 13.22 -11.96
C ALA A 90 -8.46 12.01 -12.78
N ALA A 91 -8.04 10.79 -12.42
CA ALA A 91 -8.70 9.59 -12.92
C ALA A 91 -10.00 9.37 -12.14
N GLY A 92 -10.98 10.22 -12.43
CA GLY A 92 -12.31 10.13 -11.91
C GLY A 92 -13.17 11.32 -12.35
N PRO A 93 -14.48 11.31 -12.06
CA PRO A 93 -15.20 10.21 -11.44
C PRO A 93 -15.34 9.06 -12.44
N PHE A 94 -14.72 7.90 -12.15
CA PHE A 94 -14.68 6.78 -13.08
C PHE A 94 -16.11 6.38 -13.49
N PRO A 95 -16.38 6.04 -14.76
CA PRO A 95 -15.42 5.69 -15.82
C PRO A 95 -14.78 6.90 -16.52
N TYR A 96 -15.15 8.12 -16.15
CA TYR A 96 -14.57 9.34 -16.71
C TYR A 96 -13.23 9.66 -16.05
N GLU A 97 -12.33 10.20 -16.85
CA GLU A 97 -11.22 11.00 -16.36
C GLU A 97 -11.62 12.47 -16.55
N SER A 98 -11.29 13.33 -15.58
CA SER A 98 -11.71 14.73 -15.64
C SER A 98 -10.74 15.70 -14.99
N SER A 99 -10.78 16.94 -15.48
CA SER A 99 -10.00 18.07 -14.99
C SER A 99 -10.87 19.33 -14.95
N LEU A 100 -10.34 20.40 -14.35
CA LEU A 100 -10.98 21.69 -14.25
C LEU A 100 -10.21 22.73 -15.08
N ASP A 101 -10.91 23.64 -15.76
CA ASP A 101 -10.32 24.82 -16.39
C ASP A 101 -11.07 26.10 -15.99
N GLY A 102 -10.67 27.26 -16.54
CA GLY A 102 -11.32 28.54 -16.25
C GLY A 102 -12.82 28.61 -16.62
N TYR A 103 -13.36 27.65 -17.35
CA TYR A 103 -14.72 27.67 -17.89
C TYR A 103 -15.62 26.56 -17.34
N GLY A 104 -15.07 25.44 -16.90
CA GLY A 104 -15.88 24.34 -16.39
C GLY A 104 -15.15 23.01 -16.21
N VAL A 105 -15.93 21.93 -16.26
CA VAL A 105 -15.45 20.57 -16.05
C VAL A 105 -15.15 19.92 -17.40
N LEU A 106 -13.90 19.48 -17.58
CA LEU A 106 -13.45 18.72 -18.73
C LEU A 106 -13.53 17.23 -18.41
N PHE A 107 -14.09 16.41 -19.29
CA PHE A 107 -14.21 14.98 -19.03
C PHE A 107 -14.21 14.16 -20.32
N GLY A 108 -13.86 12.88 -20.20
CA GLY A 108 -14.02 11.91 -21.26
C GLY A 108 -13.74 10.50 -20.78
N VAL A 109 -14.00 9.52 -21.64
CA VAL A 109 -13.68 8.12 -21.37
C VAL A 109 -12.72 7.65 -22.44
N SER A 110 -11.47 7.42 -22.07
CA SER A 110 -10.47 6.91 -23.02
C SER A 110 -10.82 5.49 -23.45
N ALA A 111 -10.88 5.25 -24.76
CA ALA A 111 -10.96 3.91 -25.34
C ALA A 111 -9.57 3.38 -25.74
N ASN A 112 -8.52 4.20 -25.56
CA ASN A 112 -7.16 3.86 -25.93
C ASN A 112 -6.49 3.13 -24.77
N ARG A 113 -6.59 1.80 -24.75
CA ARG A 113 -5.88 0.95 -23.81
C ARG A 113 -4.67 0.33 -24.50
N GLN A 114 -3.49 0.66 -24.01
CA GLN A 114 -2.20 0.28 -24.58
C GLN A 114 -1.51 -0.72 -23.67
N PHE A 115 -0.80 -1.67 -24.27
CA PHE A 115 0.11 -2.57 -23.56
C PHE A 115 1.50 -2.43 -24.16
N ASP A 116 2.51 -2.13 -23.32
CA ASP A 116 3.88 -1.89 -23.77
C ASP A 116 4.84 -3.05 -23.47
N GLY A 117 4.31 -4.21 -23.10
CA GLY A 117 5.09 -5.39 -22.71
C GLY A 117 5.28 -5.54 -21.20
N THR A 118 5.18 -4.44 -20.43
CA THR A 118 5.34 -4.46 -18.96
C THR A 118 4.19 -3.80 -18.22
N SER A 119 3.42 -2.96 -18.91
CA SER A 119 2.34 -2.18 -18.30
C SER A 119 1.17 -1.97 -19.25
N ILE A 120 0.00 -1.81 -18.66
CA ILE A 120 -1.16 -1.24 -19.34
C ILE A 120 -1.21 0.26 -19.09
N LYS A 121 -1.50 1.03 -20.14
CA LYS A 121 -1.67 2.49 -20.09
C LYS A 121 -3.02 2.83 -20.68
N GLN A 122 -3.71 3.78 -20.06
CA GLN A 122 -4.93 4.35 -20.58
C GLN A 122 -4.77 5.87 -20.59
N PRO A 123 -4.15 6.44 -21.65
CA PRO A 123 -3.93 7.88 -21.73
C PRO A 123 -5.25 8.63 -21.66
N THR A 124 -5.25 9.74 -20.91
CA THR A 124 -6.42 10.59 -20.74
C THR A 124 -6.96 11.08 -22.06
N GLN A 125 -8.29 11.03 -22.17
CA GLN A 125 -9.04 11.56 -23.29
C GLN A 125 -10.05 12.58 -22.77
N VAL A 126 -10.00 13.81 -23.28
CA VAL A 126 -10.99 14.85 -22.98
C VAL A 126 -11.97 14.92 -24.15
N ASP A 127 -13.19 14.43 -23.92
CA ASP A 127 -14.25 14.44 -24.93
C ASP A 127 -15.04 15.75 -24.91
N TRP A 128 -15.37 16.23 -23.72
CA TRP A 128 -16.28 17.35 -23.52
C TRP A 128 -15.80 18.31 -22.45
N ARG A 129 -16.18 19.58 -22.60
CA ARG A 129 -16.23 20.54 -21.50
C ARG A 129 -17.67 20.95 -21.22
N ALA A 130 -18.14 20.74 -19.99
CA ALA A 130 -19.41 21.27 -19.50
C ALA A 130 -19.18 22.63 -18.84
N SER A 131 -19.92 23.64 -19.31
CA SER A 131 -19.80 25.04 -18.90
C SER A 131 -21.13 25.77 -19.10
N PHE A 132 -21.14 27.08 -18.90
CA PHE A 132 -22.26 27.95 -19.24
C PHE A 132 -21.76 29.26 -19.86
N VAL A 133 -22.59 29.85 -20.73
CA VAL A 133 -22.21 30.99 -21.57
C VAL A 133 -21.81 32.21 -20.73
N GLU A 134 -22.47 32.42 -19.59
CA GLU A 134 -22.23 33.58 -18.74
C GLU A 134 -20.88 33.52 -18.00
N HIS A 135 -20.21 32.36 -17.93
CA HIS A 135 -18.95 32.23 -17.18
C HIS A 135 -17.78 32.95 -17.88
N GLY A 136 -17.16 33.91 -17.18
CA GLY A 136 -16.12 34.79 -17.76
C GLY A 136 -14.71 34.18 -17.89
N GLY A 137 -14.53 32.87 -17.67
CA GLY A 137 -13.22 32.21 -17.79
C GLY A 137 -12.30 32.34 -16.58
N SER A 138 -12.74 33.00 -15.50
CA SER A 138 -11.94 33.15 -14.27
C SER A 138 -11.89 31.82 -13.51
N PHE A 139 -10.69 31.25 -13.35
CA PHE A 139 -10.51 30.05 -12.53
C PHE A 139 -10.83 30.30 -11.05
N ALA A 140 -10.83 31.53 -10.55
CA ALA A 140 -11.26 31.80 -9.17
C ALA A 140 -12.78 31.64 -8.95
N ASN A 141 -13.56 31.58 -10.04
CA ASN A 141 -15.01 31.48 -10.00
C ASN A 141 -15.52 30.03 -9.97
N HIS A 142 -14.77 29.16 -9.30
CA HIS A 142 -15.22 27.81 -8.95
C HIS A 142 -14.86 27.49 -7.50
N LYS A 143 -15.61 26.56 -6.91
CA LYS A 143 -15.34 26.02 -5.56
C LYS A 143 -15.94 24.63 -5.38
N ALA A 144 -15.40 23.86 -4.45
CA ALA A 144 -16.11 22.73 -3.86
C ALA A 144 -17.21 23.25 -2.93
N VAL A 145 -18.42 22.72 -3.06
CA VAL A 145 -19.54 23.03 -2.15
C VAL A 145 -19.85 21.90 -1.19
N ALA A 146 -19.41 20.69 -1.52
CA ALA A 146 -19.47 19.51 -0.66
C ALA A 146 -18.44 18.48 -1.14
N PHE A 147 -17.94 17.67 -0.22
CA PHE A 147 -17.20 16.45 -0.53
C PHE A 147 -17.41 15.43 0.58
N ASP A 148 -17.22 14.16 0.23
CA ASP A 148 -17.14 13.05 1.17
C ASP A 148 -15.91 12.20 0.82
N THR A 149 -15.77 11.03 1.42
CA THR A 149 -14.63 10.13 1.19
C THR A 149 -14.53 9.57 -0.24
N GLN A 150 -15.57 9.71 -1.06
CA GLN A 150 -15.71 9.13 -2.39
C GLN A 150 -16.06 10.16 -3.46
N SER A 151 -16.79 11.23 -3.13
CA SER A 151 -17.36 12.17 -4.08
C SER A 151 -16.96 13.62 -3.79
N VAL A 152 -17.05 14.47 -4.81
CA VAL A 152 -16.89 15.92 -4.70
C VAL A 152 -17.94 16.63 -5.56
N THR A 153 -18.51 17.70 -5.03
CA THR A 153 -19.44 18.56 -5.75
C THR A 153 -18.77 19.89 -6.05
N VAL A 154 -18.57 20.18 -7.34
CA VAL A 154 -17.89 21.38 -7.83
C VAL A 154 -18.91 22.35 -8.42
N GLN A 155 -18.86 23.61 -7.99
CA GLN A 155 -19.72 24.67 -8.50
C GLN A 155 -18.88 25.74 -9.20
N TYR A 156 -19.24 26.05 -10.46
CA TYR A 156 -18.82 27.25 -11.18
C TYR A 156 -19.92 28.32 -11.07
N PHE A 157 -19.54 29.59 -10.98
CA PHE A 157 -20.50 30.69 -10.78
C PHE A 157 -20.11 32.00 -11.46
N GLN A 158 -21.08 32.76 -11.96
CA GLN A 158 -20.91 34.14 -12.41
C GLN A 158 -22.14 34.95 -12.05
N GLY A 159 -22.02 35.84 -11.04
CA GLY A 159 -23.20 36.50 -10.47
C GLY A 159 -24.20 35.46 -9.96
N ASN A 160 -25.42 35.47 -10.49
CA ASN A 160 -26.47 34.51 -10.13
C ASN A 160 -26.44 33.21 -10.97
N ALA A 161 -25.68 33.18 -12.07
CA ALA A 161 -25.58 32.03 -12.97
C ALA A 161 -24.65 30.97 -12.34
N GLN A 162 -25.09 29.73 -12.27
CA GLN A 162 -24.35 28.63 -11.63
C GLN A 162 -24.40 27.35 -12.46
N LEU A 163 -23.32 26.57 -12.36
CA LEU A 163 -23.22 25.18 -12.79
C LEU A 163 -22.69 24.35 -11.61
N THR A 164 -23.51 23.47 -11.07
CA THR A 164 -23.12 22.51 -10.03
C THR A 164 -22.93 21.13 -10.66
N SER A 165 -21.75 20.53 -10.47
CA SER A 165 -21.37 19.23 -11.01
C SER A 165 -21.25 18.21 -9.88
N TYR A 166 -22.06 17.15 -9.93
CA TYR A 166 -22.01 16.06 -8.95
C TYR A 166 -21.04 14.98 -9.45
N LEU A 167 -19.79 15.00 -8.95
CA LEU A 167 -18.74 14.09 -9.40
C LEU A 167 -18.67 12.86 -8.47
N VAL A 168 -19.38 11.80 -8.85
CA VAL A 168 -19.52 10.57 -8.05
C VAL A 168 -18.97 9.37 -8.84
N PRO A 169 -17.84 8.76 -8.41
CA PRO A 169 -17.30 7.57 -9.04
C PRO A 169 -18.32 6.44 -9.14
N GLY A 170 -18.29 5.73 -10.27
CA GLY A 170 -19.25 4.69 -10.63
C GLY A 170 -20.51 5.21 -11.31
N SER A 171 -20.81 6.52 -11.31
CA SER A 171 -21.96 6.98 -12.09
C SER A 171 -21.65 6.89 -13.58
N PRO A 172 -22.48 6.20 -14.40
CA PRO A 172 -22.24 6.18 -15.85
C PRO A 172 -22.52 7.54 -16.50
N TYR A 173 -23.17 8.47 -15.79
CA TYR A 173 -23.51 9.79 -16.32
C TYR A 173 -22.77 10.89 -15.58
N MET A 174 -22.17 11.82 -16.34
CA MET A 174 -21.78 13.13 -15.81
C MET A 174 -23.05 13.97 -15.59
N THR A 175 -23.22 14.51 -14.38
CA THR A 175 -24.47 15.15 -13.96
C THR A 175 -24.24 16.62 -13.62
N PHE A 176 -24.96 17.50 -14.33
CA PHE A 176 -24.79 18.95 -14.27
C PHE A 176 -26.12 19.63 -13.95
N GLU A 177 -26.18 20.35 -12.84
CA GLU A 177 -27.31 21.19 -12.45
C GLU A 177 -27.02 22.65 -12.77
N PHE A 178 -27.90 23.26 -13.57
CA PHE A 178 -27.81 24.65 -13.97
C PHE A 178 -28.86 25.47 -13.23
N LYS A 179 -28.46 26.68 -12.84
CA LYS A 179 -29.35 27.67 -12.21
C LYS A 179 -29.06 29.03 -12.81
N ALA A 180 -30.09 29.64 -13.40
CA ALA A 180 -30.02 30.95 -14.07
C ALA A 180 -28.82 31.09 -15.03
N SER A 181 -28.42 30.00 -15.68
CA SER A 181 -27.24 29.91 -16.54
C SER A 181 -27.60 29.23 -17.86
N THR A 182 -26.91 29.57 -18.94
CA THR A 182 -27.15 29.03 -20.28
C THR A 182 -26.19 27.86 -20.54
N PRO A 183 -26.64 26.59 -20.50
CA PRO A 183 -25.79 25.44 -20.74
C PRO A 183 -24.94 25.54 -22.01
N LEU A 184 -23.67 25.20 -21.89
CA LEU A 184 -22.73 25.12 -23.00
C LEU A 184 -21.83 23.88 -22.85
N PHE A 185 -21.99 22.94 -23.76
CA PHE A 185 -21.10 21.78 -23.89
C PHE A 185 -20.22 21.96 -25.12
N LYS A 186 -18.90 21.90 -24.94
CA LYS A 186 -17.95 21.98 -26.04
C LYS A 186 -17.35 20.61 -26.32
N SER A 187 -17.46 20.13 -27.54
CA SER A 187 -16.77 18.93 -28.01
C SER A 187 -15.29 19.25 -28.24
N MET A 188 -14.42 18.47 -27.62
CA MET A 188 -12.97 18.69 -27.59
C MET A 188 -12.18 17.54 -28.24
N ASN A 189 -12.84 16.43 -28.55
CA ASN A 189 -12.22 15.26 -29.19
C ASN A 189 -12.73 15.00 -30.63
N GLY A 190 -13.36 15.99 -31.25
CA GLY A 190 -13.96 15.89 -32.58
C GLY A 190 -14.99 16.97 -32.82
N GLY A 191 -15.27 17.29 -34.08
CA GLY A 191 -16.39 18.13 -34.48
C GLY A 191 -17.72 17.43 -34.27
N ILE A 192 -18.83 18.17 -34.16
CA ILE A 192 -20.16 17.53 -34.14
C ILE A 192 -20.49 17.08 -35.56
N LYS A 193 -20.62 15.77 -35.77
CA LYS A 193 -20.97 15.14 -37.07
C LYS A 193 -22.48 15.02 -37.22
N SER A 194 -23.19 14.64 -36.16
CA SER A 194 -24.64 14.59 -36.15
C SER A 194 -25.23 14.93 -34.78
N PHE A 195 -26.42 15.52 -34.80
CA PHE A 195 -27.19 15.82 -33.60
C PHE A 195 -28.66 15.47 -33.80
N ASN A 196 -29.15 14.58 -32.93
CA ASN A 196 -30.52 14.06 -32.91
C ASN A 196 -31.01 13.57 -34.29
N GLY A 197 -30.16 12.84 -35.01
CA GLY A 197 -30.45 12.30 -36.35
C GLY A 197 -30.16 13.25 -37.51
N ASN A 198 -29.80 14.51 -37.26
CA ASN A 198 -29.45 15.47 -38.29
C ASN A 198 -27.93 15.49 -38.50
N THR A 199 -27.46 15.24 -39.72
CA THR A 199 -26.05 15.41 -40.09
C THR A 199 -25.68 16.88 -40.19
N LEU A 200 -24.53 17.26 -39.65
CA LEU A 200 -24.01 18.63 -39.69
C LEU A 200 -22.71 18.68 -40.49
N ASN A 201 -22.67 19.56 -41.49
CA ASN A 201 -21.42 19.99 -42.12
C ASN A 201 -20.72 21.03 -41.22
N VAL A 202 -19.41 21.22 -41.41
CA VAL A 202 -18.67 22.29 -40.72
C VAL A 202 -19.33 23.66 -41.00
N GLY A 203 -19.55 24.44 -39.94
CA GLY A 203 -20.27 25.70 -39.93
C GLY A 203 -21.79 25.57 -39.80
N ALA A 204 -22.36 24.37 -39.97
CA ALA A 204 -23.80 24.15 -39.86
C ALA A 204 -24.24 24.04 -38.40
N SER A 205 -25.50 24.41 -38.15
CA SER A 205 -26.15 24.27 -36.85
C SER A 205 -27.54 23.68 -37.00
N VAL A 206 -28.00 22.96 -35.98
CA VAL A 206 -29.38 22.49 -35.87
C VAL A 206 -29.93 22.77 -34.48
N ASN A 207 -31.19 23.16 -34.42
CA ASN A 207 -31.91 23.43 -33.18
C ASN A 207 -32.91 22.30 -32.91
N VAL A 208 -32.88 21.75 -31.69
CA VAL A 208 -33.77 20.67 -31.27
C VAL A 208 -34.31 20.98 -29.88
N THR A 209 -35.62 20.81 -29.70
CA THR A 209 -36.27 20.91 -28.39
C THR A 209 -36.68 19.53 -27.90
N GLY A 210 -36.36 19.21 -26.65
CA GLY A 210 -36.70 17.91 -26.07
C GLY A 210 -36.08 17.69 -24.70
N THR A 211 -36.07 16.43 -24.27
CA THR A 211 -35.47 15.97 -23.00
C THR A 211 -34.39 14.91 -23.24
N THR A 212 -34.30 14.36 -24.45
CA THR A 212 -33.33 13.32 -24.81
C THR A 212 -32.72 13.67 -26.16
N PHE A 213 -31.39 13.63 -26.23
CA PHE A 213 -30.66 13.96 -27.45
C PHE A 213 -29.52 12.96 -27.65
N THR A 214 -29.17 12.71 -28.90
CA THR A 214 -27.98 11.94 -29.28
C THR A 214 -27.03 12.83 -30.04
N VAL A 215 -25.75 12.82 -29.70
CA VAL A 215 -24.69 13.49 -30.45
C VAL A 215 -23.64 12.48 -30.86
N THR A 216 -23.20 12.55 -32.11
CA THR A 216 -22.06 11.79 -32.62
C THR A 216 -21.02 12.76 -33.17
N ASP A 217 -19.76 12.59 -32.77
CA ASP A 217 -18.65 13.41 -33.24
C ASP A 217 -18.03 12.89 -34.55
N THR A 218 -17.05 13.61 -35.09
CA THR A 218 -16.32 13.24 -36.31
C THR A 218 -15.39 12.04 -36.15
N LYS A 219 -15.19 11.55 -34.93
CA LYS A 219 -14.48 10.29 -34.61
C LYS A 219 -15.45 9.14 -34.33
N ASP A 220 -16.74 9.30 -34.65
CA ASP A 220 -17.81 8.34 -34.42
C ASP A 220 -18.04 7.99 -32.93
N THR A 221 -17.56 8.83 -32.02
CA THR A 221 -17.91 8.72 -30.60
C THR A 221 -19.30 9.28 -30.38
N THR A 222 -20.17 8.50 -29.73
CA THR A 222 -21.55 8.88 -29.47
C THR A 222 -21.78 9.13 -27.99
N TYR A 223 -22.48 10.24 -27.68
CA TYR A 223 -22.98 10.56 -26.35
C TYR A 223 -24.49 10.73 -26.36
N LEU A 224 -25.14 10.31 -25.27
CA LEU A 224 -26.54 10.60 -24.98
C LEU A 224 -26.60 11.76 -23.98
N ILE A 225 -27.50 12.70 -24.24
CA ILE A 225 -27.75 13.87 -23.40
C ILE A 225 -29.19 13.79 -22.89
N TYR A 226 -29.36 13.80 -21.58
CA TYR A 226 -30.65 13.74 -20.92
C TYR A 226 -30.88 15.01 -20.10
N ALA A 227 -31.87 15.81 -20.50
CA ALA A 227 -32.36 16.93 -19.71
C ALA A 227 -33.59 16.49 -18.90
N LEU A 228 -33.58 16.74 -17.58
CA LEU A 228 -34.68 16.32 -16.70
C LEU A 228 -35.90 17.26 -16.79
N SER A 229 -35.76 18.40 -17.45
CA SER A 229 -36.84 19.24 -17.93
C SER A 229 -36.58 19.63 -19.39
N THR A 230 -37.63 19.99 -20.13
CA THR A 230 -37.52 20.34 -21.55
C THR A 230 -36.54 21.49 -21.75
N VAL A 231 -35.63 21.31 -22.72
CA VAL A 231 -34.64 22.33 -23.11
C VAL A 231 -34.54 22.39 -24.63
N THR A 232 -34.27 23.57 -25.15
CA THR A 232 -33.93 23.77 -26.56
C THR A 232 -32.42 23.91 -26.69
N LEU A 233 -31.80 22.97 -27.41
CA LEU A 233 -30.36 22.91 -27.66
C LEU A 233 -30.07 23.21 -29.13
N THR A 234 -29.12 24.10 -29.37
CA THR A 234 -28.50 24.33 -30.68
C THR A 234 -27.16 23.63 -30.71
N ALA A 235 -27.01 22.64 -31.59
CA ALA A 235 -25.74 21.99 -31.86
C ALA A 235 -25.11 22.60 -33.11
N THR A 236 -23.83 22.94 -33.03
CA THR A 236 -23.03 23.58 -34.09
C THR A 236 -21.76 22.78 -34.33
N SER A 237 -21.47 22.47 -35.60
CA SER A 237 -20.19 21.90 -35.99
C SER A 237 -19.20 23.04 -36.27
N ASP A 238 -18.36 23.40 -35.30
CA ASP A 238 -17.46 24.56 -35.45
C ASP A 238 -16.30 24.26 -36.42
N SER A 239 -15.75 23.05 -36.36
CA SER A 239 -14.72 22.54 -37.26
C SER A 239 -14.74 21.01 -37.30
N SER A 240 -13.83 20.39 -38.06
CA SER A 240 -13.65 18.92 -38.01
C SER A 240 -13.14 18.41 -36.65
N ALA A 241 -12.58 19.28 -35.81
CA ALA A 241 -11.98 18.92 -34.53
C ALA A 241 -12.74 19.45 -33.30
N SER A 242 -13.76 20.31 -33.47
CA SER A 242 -14.53 20.87 -32.36
C SER A 242 -15.95 21.24 -32.77
N GLY A 243 -16.86 21.27 -31.80
CA GLY A 243 -18.23 21.76 -31.96
C GLY A 243 -18.84 22.14 -30.62
N SER A 244 -20.04 22.70 -30.64
CA SER A 244 -20.71 23.19 -29.45
C SER A 244 -22.18 22.79 -29.39
N ILE A 245 -22.69 22.54 -28.20
CA ILE A 245 -24.11 22.35 -27.90
C ILE A 245 -24.49 23.38 -26.85
N ARG A 246 -25.32 24.33 -27.24
CA ARG A 246 -25.69 25.49 -26.43
C ARG A 246 -27.20 25.55 -26.22
N ALA A 247 -27.64 25.82 -25.00
CA ALA A 247 -29.05 26.15 -24.76
C ALA A 247 -29.42 27.52 -25.34
N ASN A 248 -30.65 27.69 -25.81
CA ASN A 248 -31.10 28.95 -26.40
C ASN A 248 -31.29 30.10 -25.38
N GLY A 249 -31.19 29.82 -24.09
CA GLY A 249 -31.25 30.81 -23.02
C GLY A 249 -30.96 30.19 -21.65
N PRO A 250 -31.12 30.97 -20.56
CA PRO A 250 -30.92 30.48 -19.22
C PRO A 250 -31.84 29.30 -18.88
N TYR A 251 -31.28 28.29 -18.24
CA TYR A 251 -31.93 27.04 -17.87
C TYR A 251 -31.84 26.84 -16.34
N ASN A 252 -32.90 26.27 -15.78
CA ASN A 252 -32.95 25.85 -14.37
C ASN A 252 -33.34 24.37 -14.36
N GLY A 253 -32.37 23.50 -14.09
CA GLY A 253 -32.59 22.06 -14.12
C GLY A 253 -31.30 21.28 -14.35
N VAL A 254 -31.46 19.97 -14.53
CA VAL A 254 -30.33 19.04 -14.66
C VAL A 254 -30.20 18.56 -16.09
N ILE A 255 -28.96 18.50 -16.57
CA ILE A 255 -28.57 17.84 -17.83
C ILE A 255 -27.49 16.80 -17.50
N ARG A 256 -27.66 15.58 -18.01
CA ARG A 256 -26.76 14.45 -17.81
C ARG A 256 -26.18 13.98 -19.14
N LEU A 257 -24.89 13.67 -19.18
CA LEU A 257 -24.21 13.18 -20.36
C LEU A 257 -23.63 11.79 -20.09
N VAL A 258 -23.80 10.86 -21.04
CA VAL A 258 -23.21 9.51 -20.96
C VAL A 258 -22.65 9.07 -22.31
N LYS A 259 -21.44 8.49 -22.29
CA LYS A 259 -20.84 7.88 -23.48
C LYS A 259 -21.57 6.60 -23.87
N LEU A 260 -22.05 6.52 -25.11
CA LEU A 260 -22.68 5.31 -25.65
C LEU A 260 -21.63 4.45 -26.36
N GLY A 261 -21.01 3.52 -25.61
CA GLY A 261 -19.97 2.63 -26.16
C GLY A 261 -20.48 1.56 -27.13
N SER A 262 -21.76 1.18 -27.01
CA SER A 262 -22.44 0.22 -27.90
C SER A 262 -23.92 0.59 -27.97
N ALA A 263 -24.57 0.34 -29.10
CA ALA A 263 -26.01 0.53 -29.25
C ALA A 263 -26.83 -0.27 -28.22
N SER A 264 -26.35 -1.46 -27.82
CA SER A 264 -27.00 -2.28 -26.79
C SER A 264 -27.08 -1.62 -25.42
N HIS A 265 -26.19 -0.65 -25.13
CA HIS A 265 -26.17 0.02 -23.83
C HIS A 265 -27.32 1.00 -23.64
N LYS A 266 -27.93 1.48 -24.73
CA LYS A 266 -28.92 2.54 -24.70
C LYS A 266 -30.14 2.15 -23.86
N THR A 267 -30.62 0.92 -23.97
CA THR A 267 -31.83 0.46 -23.27
C THR A 267 -31.72 0.62 -21.75
N LEU A 268 -30.60 0.16 -21.15
CA LEU A 268 -30.39 0.30 -19.72
C LEU A 268 -30.21 1.78 -19.32
N LEU A 269 -29.48 2.55 -20.14
CA LEU A 269 -29.26 3.97 -19.88
C LEU A 269 -30.56 4.79 -19.92
N ASP A 270 -31.47 4.50 -20.86
CA ASP A 270 -32.78 5.14 -21.00
C ASP A 270 -33.70 4.87 -19.79
N GLN A 271 -33.55 3.69 -19.17
CA GLN A 271 -34.38 3.30 -18.02
C GLN A 271 -34.00 4.06 -16.74
N HIS A 272 -32.72 4.39 -16.56
CA HIS A 272 -32.18 4.85 -15.28
C HIS A 272 -31.72 6.32 -15.23
N TYR A 273 -31.77 7.07 -16.35
CA TYR A 273 -31.20 8.43 -16.39
C TYR A 273 -31.88 9.46 -15.46
N LYS A 274 -33.09 9.20 -14.97
CA LYS A 274 -33.82 10.13 -14.08
C LYS A 274 -33.33 10.11 -12.64
N VAL A 275 -32.65 9.03 -12.22
CA VAL A 275 -32.13 8.87 -10.86
C VAL A 275 -30.62 9.09 -10.87
N TYR A 276 -30.12 9.93 -9.97
CA TYR A 276 -28.70 10.26 -9.91
C TYR A 276 -28.18 10.45 -8.49
N PRO A 277 -26.91 10.10 -8.23
CA PRO A 277 -26.31 10.32 -6.93
C PRO A 277 -25.78 11.76 -6.82
N THR A 278 -25.77 12.30 -5.61
CA THR A 278 -25.19 13.62 -5.27
C THR A 278 -24.04 13.49 -4.28
N SER A 279 -24.01 12.42 -3.49
CA SER A 279 -22.95 12.07 -2.56
C SER A 279 -22.94 10.55 -2.31
N ALA A 280 -21.90 10.07 -1.62
CA ALA A 280 -21.78 8.68 -1.19
C ALA A 280 -21.30 8.61 0.27
N GLY A 281 -22.20 8.21 1.16
CA GLY A 281 -21.85 7.86 2.53
C GLY A 281 -21.20 6.48 2.59
N MET A 282 -20.18 6.33 3.42
CA MET A 282 -19.71 5.01 3.84
C MET A 282 -20.03 4.77 5.30
N ASP A 283 -20.31 3.52 5.62
CA ASP A 283 -20.50 3.04 6.98
C ASP A 283 -19.91 1.63 7.07
N TYR A 284 -19.76 1.08 8.27
CA TYR A 284 -19.30 -0.28 8.45
C TYR A 284 -19.96 -0.93 9.66
N SER A 285 -20.01 -2.27 9.65
CA SER A 285 -20.49 -3.07 10.77
C SER A 285 -19.60 -4.27 10.97
N PHE A 286 -19.60 -4.79 12.20
CA PHE A 286 -18.75 -5.91 12.60
C PHE A 286 -19.56 -7.07 13.18
N ALA A 287 -19.24 -8.26 12.71
CA ALA A 287 -19.55 -9.53 13.35
C ALA A 287 -18.26 -10.12 13.95
N SER A 288 -18.33 -11.32 14.55
CA SER A 288 -17.21 -11.94 15.26
C SER A 288 -15.95 -12.14 14.40
N ASN A 289 -16.11 -12.49 13.12
CA ASN A 289 -15.03 -12.81 12.19
C ASN A 289 -15.17 -12.12 10.82
N SER A 290 -16.07 -11.14 10.70
CA SER A 290 -16.31 -10.44 9.43
C SER A 290 -16.68 -8.98 9.66
N GLY A 291 -16.32 -8.15 8.69
CA GLY A 291 -16.69 -6.74 8.61
C GLY A 291 -17.47 -6.49 7.34
N THR A 292 -18.51 -5.67 7.41
CA THR A 292 -19.28 -5.26 6.23
C THR A 292 -19.07 -3.78 6.01
N LEU A 293 -18.57 -3.40 4.83
CA LEU A 293 -18.47 -2.01 4.37
C LEU A 293 -19.73 -1.67 3.57
N TYR A 294 -20.38 -0.57 3.92
CA TYR A 294 -21.58 -0.07 3.26
C TYR A 294 -21.21 1.14 2.41
N PHE A 295 -21.68 1.17 1.17
CA PHE A 295 -21.76 2.38 0.36
C PHE A 295 -23.22 2.75 0.24
N SER A 296 -23.60 3.97 0.61
CA SER A 296 -24.98 4.47 0.56
C SER A 296 -25.01 5.80 -0.19
N TRP A 297 -25.61 5.82 -1.36
CA TRP A 297 -25.71 7.03 -2.18
C TRP A 297 -26.93 7.86 -1.78
N THR A 298 -26.71 9.16 -1.57
CA THR A 298 -27.81 10.13 -1.53
C THR A 298 -28.22 10.42 -2.97
N THR A 299 -29.49 10.17 -3.28
CA THR A 299 -30.00 10.26 -4.65
C THR A 299 -31.09 11.32 -4.79
N VAL A 300 -31.16 11.91 -5.98
CA VAL A 300 -32.39 12.55 -6.47
C VAL A 300 -33.17 11.50 -7.25
N GLY A 301 -34.47 11.38 -6.97
CA GLY A 301 -35.33 10.30 -7.45
C GLY A 301 -35.28 9.06 -6.55
N ASP A 302 -35.97 8.01 -6.97
CA ASP A 302 -36.06 6.74 -6.24
C ASP A 302 -34.73 5.97 -6.34
N GLY A 303 -33.99 5.94 -5.23
CA GLY A 303 -32.67 5.30 -5.14
C GLY A 303 -32.66 3.81 -5.43
N SER A 304 -33.81 3.10 -5.34
CA SER A 304 -33.89 1.69 -5.76
C SER A 304 -33.60 1.50 -7.25
N ASN A 305 -33.78 2.56 -8.04
CA ASN A 305 -33.53 2.61 -9.48
C ASN A 305 -32.20 3.30 -9.83
N LEU A 306 -31.32 3.56 -8.86
CA LEU A 306 -30.01 4.15 -9.14
C LEU A 306 -29.14 3.16 -9.92
N LEU A 307 -28.61 3.58 -11.08
CA LEU A 307 -27.63 2.82 -11.84
C LEU A 307 -26.22 3.31 -11.51
N MET A 308 -25.39 2.41 -10.99
CA MET A 308 -23.98 2.62 -10.69
C MET A 308 -23.12 1.54 -11.35
N LEU A 309 -21.83 1.80 -11.51
CA LEU A 309 -20.86 0.91 -12.10
C LEU A 309 -19.88 0.40 -11.04
N THR A 310 -19.70 -0.91 -11.01
CA THR A 310 -18.84 -1.64 -10.07
C THR A 310 -17.47 -1.91 -10.68
N TRP A 311 -16.42 -1.94 -9.87
CA TRP A 311 -15.14 -2.56 -10.24
C TRP A 311 -15.12 -4.05 -9.89
N PRO A 312 -14.13 -4.82 -10.40
CA PRO A 312 -13.94 -6.22 -10.01
C PRO A 312 -13.96 -6.46 -8.50
N HIS A 313 -13.21 -5.67 -7.74
CA HIS A 313 -13.13 -5.85 -6.29
C HIS A 313 -14.46 -5.60 -5.56
N HIS A 314 -15.35 -4.73 -6.09
CA HIS A 314 -16.69 -4.54 -5.56
C HIS A 314 -17.55 -5.78 -5.78
N ARG A 315 -17.58 -6.31 -7.01
CA ARG A 315 -18.44 -7.45 -7.38
C ARG A 315 -18.12 -8.70 -6.58
N LEU A 316 -16.83 -8.95 -6.33
CA LEU A 316 -16.34 -10.11 -5.59
C LEU A 316 -16.78 -10.15 -4.11
N LYS A 317 -17.13 -9.00 -3.51
CA LYS A 317 -17.49 -8.91 -2.08
C LYS A 317 -18.94 -8.51 -1.83
N MET A 318 -19.64 -8.05 -2.86
CA MET A 318 -20.99 -7.53 -2.74
C MET A 318 -21.98 -8.63 -2.34
N GLN A 319 -22.76 -8.35 -1.30
CA GLN A 319 -23.85 -9.21 -0.84
C GLN A 319 -25.15 -8.84 -1.54
N SER A 320 -25.95 -9.85 -1.87
CA SER A 320 -27.26 -9.69 -2.55
C SER A 320 -27.23 -8.73 -3.74
N PRO A 321 -26.29 -8.88 -4.70
CA PRO A 321 -26.13 -7.91 -5.77
C PRO A 321 -27.30 -7.94 -6.76
N ASN A 322 -27.69 -6.76 -7.25
CA ASN A 322 -28.58 -6.61 -8.40
C ASN A 322 -27.76 -6.17 -9.62
N PHE A 323 -27.17 -7.13 -10.32
CA PHE A 323 -26.32 -6.89 -11.49
C PHE A 323 -27.08 -7.17 -12.79
N PRO A 324 -27.32 -6.15 -13.63
CA PRO A 324 -27.68 -6.38 -15.02
C PRO A 324 -26.58 -7.16 -15.78
N PRO A 325 -26.91 -7.78 -16.93
CA PRO A 325 -25.92 -8.49 -17.75
C PRO A 325 -24.74 -7.59 -18.13
N THR A 326 -23.52 -8.13 -18.16
CA THR A 326 -22.30 -7.36 -18.52
C THR A 326 -22.33 -6.79 -19.95
N SER A 327 -23.15 -7.37 -20.84
CA SER A 327 -23.40 -6.87 -22.20
C SER A 327 -24.35 -5.66 -22.27
N SER A 328 -25.04 -5.35 -21.18
CA SER A 328 -26.01 -4.25 -21.11
C SER A 328 -25.37 -2.89 -20.84
N LEU A 329 -24.17 -2.85 -20.24
CA LEU A 329 -23.35 -1.66 -20.08
C LEU A 329 -21.96 -2.06 -19.62
N GLY A 330 -20.91 -1.42 -20.14
CA GLY A 330 -19.56 -1.63 -19.63
C GLY A 330 -18.54 -0.63 -20.16
N TYR A 331 -17.55 -0.29 -19.32
CA TYR A 331 -16.41 0.55 -19.69
C TYR A 331 -15.12 -0.09 -19.16
N LEU A 332 -14.13 -0.28 -20.04
CA LEU A 332 -12.82 -0.80 -19.64
C LEU A 332 -11.94 0.35 -19.15
N THR A 333 -11.41 0.21 -17.93
CA THR A 333 -10.52 1.18 -17.26
C THR A 333 -9.17 0.54 -16.92
N THR A 334 -8.19 1.31 -16.43
CA THR A 334 -6.92 0.78 -15.89
C THR A 334 -7.13 -0.29 -14.81
N LYS A 335 -8.23 -0.19 -14.04
CA LYS A 335 -8.65 -1.14 -13.00
C LYS A 335 -9.65 -2.21 -13.49
N GLY A 336 -9.72 -2.42 -14.80
CA GLY A 336 -10.57 -3.42 -15.44
C GLY A 336 -11.96 -2.94 -15.83
N TRP A 337 -12.82 -3.90 -16.16
CA TRP A 337 -14.18 -3.63 -16.59
C TRP A 337 -15.06 -3.11 -15.45
N MET A 338 -15.66 -1.96 -15.70
CA MET A 338 -16.73 -1.40 -14.89
C MET A 338 -18.09 -1.87 -15.41
N TYR A 339 -18.87 -2.58 -14.59
CA TYR A 339 -20.15 -3.21 -14.96
C TYR A 339 -21.31 -2.75 -14.07
N PRO A 340 -22.57 -2.75 -14.57
CA PRO A 340 -23.70 -2.13 -13.89
C PRO A 340 -24.13 -2.87 -12.62
N ALA A 341 -24.63 -2.10 -11.66
CA ALA A 341 -25.38 -2.54 -10.49
C ALA A 341 -26.52 -1.54 -10.21
N ILE A 342 -27.68 -2.07 -9.81
CA ILE A 342 -28.87 -1.28 -9.52
C ILE A 342 -29.10 -1.19 -8.01
N GLY A 343 -29.44 0.01 -7.54
CA GLY A 343 -29.73 0.32 -6.14
C GLY A 343 -28.75 1.31 -5.54
N ASN A 344 -29.20 2.03 -4.52
CA ASN A 344 -28.44 3.07 -3.84
C ASN A 344 -27.74 2.61 -2.56
N GLN A 345 -27.62 1.29 -2.34
CA GLN A 345 -26.81 0.76 -1.25
C GLN A 345 -26.09 -0.52 -1.67
N TRP A 346 -24.78 -0.57 -1.44
CA TRP A 346 -23.98 -1.79 -1.58
C TRP A 346 -23.44 -2.22 -0.22
N GLN A 347 -23.39 -3.53 0.00
CA GLN A 347 -22.85 -4.15 1.20
C GLN A 347 -21.72 -5.08 0.79
N LEU A 348 -20.49 -4.76 1.18
CA LEU A 348 -19.29 -5.52 0.83
C LEU A 348 -18.80 -6.23 2.08
N ARG A 349 -18.86 -7.55 2.09
CA ARG A 349 -18.50 -8.36 3.26
C ARG A 349 -17.07 -8.89 3.12
N TYR A 350 -16.27 -8.65 4.14
CA TYR A 350 -14.88 -9.09 4.23
C TYR A 350 -14.70 -10.01 5.44
N ASP A 351 -13.94 -11.09 5.25
CA ASP A 351 -13.49 -11.93 6.35
C ASP A 351 -12.36 -11.21 7.09
N LEU A 352 -12.46 -11.11 8.41
CA LEU A 352 -11.46 -10.45 9.25
C LEU A 352 -10.53 -11.48 9.85
N SER A 353 -9.24 -11.25 9.71
CA SER A 353 -8.24 -12.15 10.27
C SER A 353 -8.30 -12.22 11.80
N SER A 354 -8.08 -13.42 12.34
CA SER A 354 -7.85 -13.61 13.77
C SER A 354 -6.48 -13.11 14.21
N ILE A 355 -5.58 -12.86 13.26
CA ILE A 355 -4.21 -12.38 13.51
C ILE A 355 -4.27 -11.00 14.18
N THR A 356 -3.43 -10.84 15.20
CA THR A 356 -3.10 -9.55 15.81
C THR A 356 -1.60 -9.57 16.10
N TRP A 357 -1.17 -10.24 17.17
CA TRP A 357 0.26 -10.33 17.52
C TRP A 357 0.95 -11.58 16.96
N ASN A 358 0.24 -12.71 17.04
CA ASN A 358 0.79 -14.04 16.82
C ASN A 358 0.43 -14.60 15.44
N PRO A 359 1.27 -15.50 14.90
CA PRO A 359 0.94 -16.26 13.70
C PRO A 359 -0.28 -17.18 13.93
N PRO A 360 -0.92 -17.66 12.85
CA PRO A 360 -2.16 -18.44 12.94
C PRO A 360 -1.98 -19.86 13.55
N ARG A 361 -0.73 -20.30 13.77
CA ARG A 361 -0.39 -21.58 14.39
C ARG A 361 0.93 -21.49 15.16
N PRO A 362 1.17 -22.43 16.10
CA PRO A 362 2.46 -22.56 16.77
C PRO A 362 3.61 -22.86 15.81
N LEU A 363 4.83 -22.52 16.23
CA LEU A 363 6.06 -22.87 15.53
C LEU A 363 6.23 -24.40 15.45
N ASP A 364 6.56 -24.90 14.27
CA ASP A 364 6.92 -26.30 14.06
C ASP A 364 8.15 -26.67 14.91
N SER A 365 8.07 -27.80 15.61
CA SER A 365 9.11 -28.21 16.58
C SER A 365 10.48 -28.40 15.92
N SER A 366 10.51 -28.78 14.63
CA SER A 366 11.76 -28.92 13.87
C SER A 366 12.50 -27.59 13.66
N CYS A 367 11.80 -26.46 13.74
CA CYS A 367 12.39 -25.13 13.59
C CYS A 367 12.84 -24.51 14.92
N SER A 368 12.38 -25.04 16.06
CA SER A 368 12.49 -24.38 17.37
C SER A 368 13.94 -24.08 17.79
N SER A 369 14.85 -25.03 17.60
CA SER A 369 16.27 -24.85 17.95
C SER A 369 16.92 -23.72 17.14
N SER A 370 16.74 -23.73 15.83
CA SER A 370 17.32 -22.74 14.91
C SER A 370 16.76 -21.35 15.15
N VAL A 371 15.44 -21.22 15.32
CA VAL A 371 14.79 -19.92 15.62
C VAL A 371 15.26 -19.38 16.97
N THR A 372 15.32 -20.22 18.01
CA THR A 372 15.76 -19.77 19.34
C THR A 372 17.21 -19.29 19.32
N LYS A 373 18.09 -20.03 18.63
CA LYS A 373 19.51 -19.67 18.51
C LYS A 373 19.71 -18.37 17.72
N GLY A 374 18.93 -18.18 16.65
CA GLY A 374 18.88 -16.93 15.90
C GLY A 374 18.42 -15.76 16.76
N LEU A 375 17.34 -15.96 17.52
CA LEU A 375 16.74 -14.96 18.39
C LEU A 375 17.74 -14.49 19.46
N GLU A 376 18.39 -15.43 20.15
CA GLU A 376 19.42 -15.15 21.15
C GLU A 376 20.60 -14.36 20.55
N TYR A 377 21.04 -14.74 19.35
CA TYR A 377 22.13 -14.05 18.69
C TYR A 377 21.74 -12.61 18.31
N GLU A 378 20.62 -12.43 17.61
CA GLU A 378 20.19 -11.13 17.07
C GLU A 378 19.84 -10.14 18.19
N ILE A 379 19.15 -10.60 19.25
CA ILE A 379 18.92 -9.78 20.45
C ILE A 379 20.23 -9.56 21.22
N GLY A 380 21.15 -10.53 21.20
CA GLY A 380 22.50 -10.43 21.70
C GLY A 380 23.27 -9.22 21.14
N GLN A 381 23.05 -8.88 19.86
CA GLN A 381 23.71 -7.75 19.19
C GLN A 381 23.11 -6.38 19.51
N LEU A 382 21.92 -6.31 20.11
CA LEU A 382 21.31 -5.03 20.44
C LEU A 382 22.06 -4.35 21.59
N ASN A 383 22.50 -3.12 21.36
CA ASN A 383 23.14 -2.27 22.36
C ASN A 383 22.38 -0.94 22.45
N ALA A 384 21.71 -0.71 23.58
CA ALA A 384 20.88 0.47 23.80
C ALA A 384 21.68 1.78 23.68
N SER A 385 22.95 1.80 24.12
CA SER A 385 23.82 2.97 24.03
C SER A 385 24.19 3.35 22.59
N SER A 386 23.95 2.47 21.62
CA SER A 386 24.15 2.70 20.19
C SER A 386 22.87 2.50 19.39
N ALA A 387 21.70 2.67 20.02
CA ALA A 387 20.44 2.66 19.31
C ALA A 387 20.40 3.84 18.30
N PRO A 388 19.86 3.64 17.09
CA PRO A 388 19.93 4.63 16.02
C PRO A 388 19.16 5.91 16.39
N VAL A 389 19.64 7.05 15.92
CA VAL A 389 18.89 8.31 15.95
C VAL A 389 18.06 8.39 14.65
N PRO A 390 16.81 8.89 14.67
CA PRO A 390 16.04 9.07 13.44
C PRO A 390 16.77 9.98 12.44
N GLY A 391 17.12 9.44 11.28
CA GLY A 391 17.63 10.21 10.14
C GLY A 391 16.51 10.61 9.18
N ASP A 392 15.52 9.75 9.06
CA ASP A 392 14.32 9.84 8.22
C ASP A 392 13.19 9.07 8.92
N PHE A 393 12.00 9.05 8.33
CA PHE A 393 10.84 8.36 8.91
C PHE A 393 10.75 6.90 8.41
N TYR A 394 11.13 6.67 7.15
CA TYR A 394 10.94 5.41 6.43
C TYR A 394 11.92 4.30 6.85
N TYR A 395 13.21 4.46 6.56
CA TYR A 395 14.27 3.47 6.82
C TYR A 395 14.48 3.26 8.32
N TRP A 396 14.44 4.34 9.11
CA TRP A 396 14.51 4.26 10.56
C TRP A 396 13.35 3.44 11.12
N GLY A 397 12.11 3.75 10.70
CA GLY A 397 10.92 3.02 11.11
C GLY A 397 11.00 1.54 10.75
N GLY A 398 11.29 1.21 9.49
CA GLY A 398 11.40 -0.16 9.00
C GLY A 398 12.44 -0.98 9.76
N THR A 399 13.61 -0.40 10.00
CA THR A 399 14.69 -1.05 10.77
C THR A 399 14.26 -1.37 12.20
N LEU A 400 13.61 -0.42 12.88
CA LEU A 400 13.15 -0.64 14.24
C LEU A 400 11.98 -1.62 14.32
N ALA A 401 11.07 -1.61 13.35
CA ALA A 401 9.97 -2.58 13.29
C ALA A 401 10.49 -4.03 13.16
N ALA A 402 11.55 -4.24 12.37
CA ALA A 402 12.22 -5.53 12.29
C ALA A 402 12.81 -5.98 13.65
N LYS A 403 13.36 -5.03 14.44
CA LYS A 403 13.84 -5.34 15.80
C LYS A 403 12.69 -5.57 16.79
N ALA A 404 11.63 -4.77 16.71
CA ALA A 404 10.43 -4.92 17.54
C ALA A 404 9.78 -6.29 17.35
N ARG A 405 9.83 -6.82 16.13
CA ARG A 405 9.36 -8.18 15.83
C ARG A 405 10.08 -9.26 16.64
N LEU A 406 11.35 -9.08 17.01
CA LEU A 406 12.10 -10.03 17.84
C LEU A 406 11.50 -10.15 19.25
N ALA A 407 11.01 -9.05 19.84
CA ALA A 407 10.35 -9.10 21.16
C ALA A 407 9.06 -9.92 21.12
N LEU A 408 8.28 -9.79 20.04
CA LEU A 408 7.05 -10.57 19.84
C LEU A 408 7.34 -12.06 19.64
N ILE A 409 8.41 -12.40 18.92
CA ILE A 409 8.85 -13.79 18.76
C ILE A 409 9.36 -14.34 20.10
N ALA A 410 10.13 -13.56 20.86
CA ALA A 410 10.59 -13.95 22.19
C ALA A 410 9.42 -14.25 23.14
N GLU A 411 8.41 -13.37 23.18
CA GLU A 411 7.17 -13.61 23.94
C GLU A 411 6.48 -14.90 23.48
N ASN A 412 6.30 -15.08 22.17
CA ASN A 412 5.64 -16.27 21.61
C ASN A 412 6.34 -17.59 21.98
N LEU A 413 7.67 -17.57 22.05
CA LEU A 413 8.50 -18.73 22.42
C LEU A 413 8.70 -18.86 23.95
N GLY A 414 8.10 -18.00 24.77
CA GLY A 414 8.24 -18.02 26.22
C GLY A 414 9.59 -17.51 26.74
N ARG A 415 10.39 -16.81 25.91
CA ARG A 415 11.70 -16.23 26.24
C ARG A 415 11.59 -14.80 26.74
N GLN A 416 10.86 -14.64 27.84
CA GLN A 416 10.64 -13.35 28.49
C GLN A 416 11.95 -12.66 28.93
N ASP A 417 12.99 -13.45 29.20
CA ASP A 417 14.34 -12.98 29.52
C ASP A 417 14.98 -12.13 28.40
N LEU A 418 14.53 -12.30 27.16
CA LEU A 418 15.06 -11.56 26.00
C LEU A 418 14.26 -10.29 25.65
N VAL A 419 13.02 -10.18 26.13
CA VAL A 419 12.08 -9.12 25.72
C VAL A 419 12.60 -7.73 26.12
N ASN A 420 13.00 -7.55 27.37
CA ASN A 420 13.39 -6.23 27.90
C ASN A 420 14.57 -5.62 27.14
N LYS A 421 15.53 -6.44 26.70
CA LYS A 421 16.68 -5.94 25.93
C LYS A 421 16.26 -5.31 24.61
N VAL A 422 15.24 -5.86 23.94
CA VAL A 422 14.67 -5.27 22.73
C VAL A 422 13.91 -3.99 23.09
N VAL A 423 13.03 -4.04 24.09
CA VAL A 423 12.19 -2.90 24.49
C VAL A 423 13.05 -1.69 24.90
N ASP A 424 14.10 -1.90 25.69
CA ASP A 424 15.02 -0.83 26.10
C ASP A 424 15.74 -0.21 24.89
N TYR A 425 16.20 -1.03 23.95
CA TYR A 425 16.81 -0.57 22.70
C TYR A 425 15.84 0.30 21.88
N LEU A 426 14.59 -0.14 21.73
CA LEU A 426 13.55 0.61 21.03
C LEU A 426 13.24 1.93 21.73
N LYS A 427 13.07 1.92 23.06
CA LYS A 427 12.78 3.13 23.87
C LYS A 427 13.87 4.19 23.72
N VAL A 428 15.15 3.81 23.73
CA VAL A 428 16.25 4.77 23.53
C VAL A 428 16.14 5.46 22.17
N SER A 429 15.92 4.69 21.09
CA SER A 429 15.77 5.26 19.75
C SER A 429 14.49 6.10 19.60
N PHE A 430 13.36 5.63 20.15
CA PHE A 430 12.08 6.34 20.08
C PHE A 430 12.03 7.61 20.93
N ASN A 431 12.87 7.74 21.96
CA ASN A 431 12.89 8.91 22.82
C ASN A 431 13.18 10.20 22.04
N TYR A 432 13.99 10.13 20.98
CA TYR A 432 14.27 11.27 20.09
C TYR A 432 12.99 11.81 19.43
N TRP A 433 11.99 10.98 19.20
CA TRP A 433 10.74 11.38 18.54
C TRP A 433 9.90 12.35 19.38
N PHE A 434 10.11 12.37 20.69
CA PHE A 434 9.40 13.22 21.65
C PHE A 434 10.18 14.48 22.05
N GLN A 435 11.40 14.65 21.54
CA GLN A 435 12.30 15.72 21.92
C GLN A 435 12.38 16.77 20.82
N SER A 436 12.01 18.01 21.11
CA SER A 436 12.08 19.12 20.16
C SER A 436 13.51 19.48 19.71
N SER A 437 14.54 18.93 20.38
CA SER A 437 15.95 19.10 20.03
C SER A 437 16.47 18.11 18.98
N SER A 438 15.67 17.13 18.55
CA SER A 438 16.07 16.15 17.53
C SER A 438 16.18 16.78 16.14
N SER A 439 17.01 16.19 15.27
CA SER A 439 17.23 16.68 13.90
C SER A 439 16.07 16.37 12.94
N THR A 440 15.44 15.22 13.13
CA THR A 440 14.33 14.73 12.30
C THR A 440 13.08 14.71 13.16
N LEU A 441 12.13 15.59 12.83
CA LEU A 441 10.98 15.91 13.70
C LEU A 441 9.65 15.85 12.94
N PRO A 442 8.60 15.29 13.57
CA PRO A 442 7.24 15.44 13.08
C PRO A 442 6.67 16.81 13.45
N ALA A 443 5.96 17.44 12.52
CA ALA A 443 5.24 18.70 12.73
C ALA A 443 3.79 18.57 12.27
N TYR A 444 2.89 19.36 12.85
CA TYR A 444 1.51 19.49 12.38
C TYR A 444 1.45 20.54 11.27
N GLU A 445 1.12 20.10 10.06
CA GLU A 445 0.91 20.97 8.90
C GLU A 445 -0.51 21.56 8.98
N THR A 446 -0.59 22.89 8.89
CA THR A 446 -1.81 23.65 9.23
C THR A 446 -2.68 24.04 8.04
N ALA A 447 -2.18 24.00 6.81
CA ALA A 447 -2.93 24.40 5.62
C ALA A 447 -3.86 23.28 5.13
N TRP A 448 -3.37 22.05 5.11
CA TRP A 448 -4.09 20.82 4.79
C TRP A 448 -4.59 20.10 6.03
N GLY A 449 -3.84 20.14 7.14
CA GLY A 449 -4.21 19.49 8.40
C GLY A 449 -3.76 18.04 8.46
N GLY A 450 -2.61 17.78 9.09
CA GLY A 450 -2.08 16.44 9.38
C GLY A 450 -0.65 16.47 9.92
N VAL A 451 -0.11 15.33 10.31
CA VAL A 451 1.30 15.22 10.75
C VAL A 451 2.17 14.97 9.53
N ILE A 452 3.33 15.64 9.43
CA ILE A 452 4.32 15.45 8.36
C ILE A 452 5.74 15.45 8.94
N ASN A 453 6.74 15.00 8.18
CA ASN A 453 8.13 15.38 8.42
C ASN A 453 8.29 16.88 8.22
N LYS A 454 8.70 17.58 9.29
CA LYS A 454 8.89 19.04 9.31
C LYS A 454 9.80 19.55 8.20
N ALA A 455 10.89 18.84 7.93
CA ALA A 455 11.85 19.23 6.89
C ALA A 455 11.29 19.04 5.47
N GLY A 456 10.23 18.24 5.31
CA GLY A 456 9.55 18.03 4.04
C GLY A 456 8.53 19.12 3.69
N ALA A 457 8.16 20.01 4.61
CA ALA A 457 7.13 21.02 4.38
C ALA A 457 7.40 21.96 3.19
N ASN A 458 8.65 22.07 2.75
CA ASN A 458 9.08 22.83 1.59
C ASN A 458 10.09 22.06 0.71
N ASN A 459 10.12 20.73 0.82
CA ASN A 459 11.04 19.89 0.07
C ASN A 459 10.44 18.50 -0.18
N VAL A 460 9.94 18.29 -1.40
CA VAL A 460 9.32 17.03 -1.84
C VAL A 460 10.29 15.83 -1.81
N TYR A 461 11.60 16.06 -1.78
CA TYR A 461 12.59 14.98 -1.76
C TYR A 461 12.92 14.45 -0.36
N VAL A 462 12.41 15.11 0.70
CA VAL A 462 12.57 14.61 2.07
C VAL A 462 11.53 13.53 2.33
N ASP A 463 12.00 12.37 2.80
CA ASP A 463 11.14 11.23 3.17
C ASP A 463 10.14 10.88 2.06
N PHE A 464 10.62 10.81 0.81
CA PHE A 464 9.82 10.40 -0.35
C PHE A 464 8.54 11.26 -0.56
N GLY A 465 8.55 12.50 -0.09
CA GLY A 465 7.41 13.41 -0.20
C GLY A 465 6.44 13.32 0.98
N ASN A 466 6.86 12.80 2.13
CA ASN A 466 6.04 12.79 3.35
C ASN A 466 5.52 14.20 3.72
N GLY A 467 6.31 15.25 3.47
CA GLY A 467 5.87 16.65 3.62
C GLY A 467 4.69 17.08 2.74
N TYR A 468 4.43 16.32 1.67
CA TYR A 468 3.36 16.49 0.69
C TYR A 468 2.31 15.38 0.81
N TYR A 469 2.25 14.71 1.96
CA TYR A 469 1.29 13.64 2.27
C TYR A 469 1.47 12.34 1.49
N ASN A 470 2.64 12.12 0.88
CA ASN A 470 2.97 10.80 0.32
C ASN A 470 3.25 9.81 1.45
N ASP A 471 2.78 8.58 1.27
CA ASP A 471 3.29 7.40 1.98
C ASP A 471 3.18 7.42 3.50
N HIS A 472 2.29 8.24 4.06
CA HIS A 472 2.04 8.32 5.51
C HIS A 472 1.74 6.94 6.12
N HIS A 473 0.85 6.16 5.48
CA HIS A 473 0.59 4.78 5.90
C HIS A 473 1.81 3.85 5.87
N PHE A 474 2.74 3.98 4.92
CA PHE A 474 3.97 3.18 4.91
C PHE A 474 4.85 3.56 6.09
N HIS A 475 5.14 4.86 6.25
CA HIS A 475 6.04 5.39 7.28
C HIS A 475 5.46 5.17 8.69
N TYR A 476 4.21 5.58 8.90
CA TYR A 476 3.56 5.57 10.20
C TYR A 476 3.14 4.16 10.61
N GLY A 477 2.96 3.24 9.66
CA GLY A 477 2.82 1.81 9.93
C GLY A 477 3.95 1.26 10.77
N TYR A 478 5.19 1.52 10.36
CA TYR A 478 6.38 1.10 11.12
C TYR A 478 6.45 1.78 12.49
N PHE A 479 6.17 3.08 12.56
CA PHE A 479 6.16 3.81 13.82
C PHE A 479 5.14 3.22 14.82
N LEU A 480 3.90 3.00 14.37
CA LEU A 480 2.83 2.44 15.19
C LEU A 480 3.14 1.00 15.62
N ASN A 481 3.77 0.21 14.76
CA ASN A 481 4.24 -1.13 15.09
C ASN A 481 5.21 -1.10 16.29
N VAL A 482 6.26 -0.29 16.20
CA VAL A 482 7.28 -0.19 17.25
C VAL A 482 6.68 0.38 18.54
N ALA A 483 5.88 1.45 18.45
CA ALA A 483 5.20 2.05 19.61
C ALA A 483 4.29 1.04 20.32
N ALA A 484 3.57 0.22 19.55
CA ALA A 484 2.69 -0.81 20.11
C ALA A 484 3.46 -1.91 20.83
N VAL A 485 4.63 -2.32 20.32
CA VAL A 485 5.50 -3.29 20.99
C VAL A 485 6.06 -2.72 22.29
N ILE A 486 6.52 -1.47 22.32
CA ILE A 486 6.96 -0.82 23.56
C ILE A 486 5.80 -0.78 24.57
N ALA A 487 4.64 -0.26 24.16
CA ALA A 487 3.46 -0.12 25.02
C ALA A 487 2.94 -1.45 25.57
N LYS A 488 3.05 -2.54 24.79
CA LYS A 488 2.67 -3.89 25.22
C LYS A 488 3.47 -4.39 26.43
N PHE A 489 4.74 -4.00 26.54
CA PHE A 489 5.63 -4.43 27.61
C PHE A 489 5.95 -3.34 28.64
N ASP A 490 5.53 -2.10 28.40
CA ASP A 490 5.70 -0.96 29.31
C ASP A 490 4.45 -0.08 29.36
N SER A 491 3.60 -0.34 30.35
CA SER A 491 2.36 0.42 30.57
C SER A 491 2.60 1.86 31.06
N GLY A 492 3.75 2.13 31.68
CA GLY A 492 4.16 3.47 32.08
C GLY A 492 4.47 4.32 30.85
N TRP A 493 5.25 3.78 29.91
CA TRP A 493 5.52 4.41 28.63
C TRP A 493 4.24 4.66 27.83
N LEU A 494 3.34 3.66 27.77
CA LEU A 494 2.03 3.83 27.13
C LEU A 494 1.27 5.01 27.75
N SER A 495 1.16 5.06 29.08
CA SER A 495 0.44 6.13 29.77
C SER A 495 1.02 7.52 29.48
N GLN A 496 2.35 7.62 29.32
CA GLN A 496 3.05 8.86 29.04
C GLN A 496 2.91 9.32 27.58
N HIS A 497 2.97 8.40 26.62
CA HIS A 497 3.13 8.72 25.19
C HIS A 497 1.90 8.44 24.33
N LYS A 498 0.84 7.84 24.89
CA LYS A 498 -0.37 7.44 24.16
C LYS A 498 -0.91 8.53 23.23
N GLU A 499 -1.09 9.74 23.75
CA GLU A 499 -1.72 10.80 22.95
C GLU A 499 -0.84 11.28 21.80
N TYR A 500 0.49 11.31 22.01
CA TYR A 500 1.44 11.64 20.97
C TYR A 500 1.41 10.63 19.83
N VAL A 501 1.38 9.33 20.16
CA VAL A 501 1.30 8.25 19.16
C VAL A 501 -0.07 8.25 18.45
N ASN A 502 -1.15 8.61 19.15
CA ASN A 502 -2.48 8.72 18.57
C ASN A 502 -2.56 9.71 17.40
N TYR A 503 -1.71 10.75 17.33
CA TYR A 503 -1.70 11.65 16.17
C TYR A 503 -1.40 10.91 14.86
N PHE A 504 -0.48 9.94 14.88
CA PHE A 504 -0.13 9.13 13.72
C PHE A 504 -1.24 8.13 13.38
N ALA A 505 -1.86 7.52 14.38
CA ALA A 505 -3.01 6.65 14.18
C ALA A 505 -4.21 7.42 13.59
N ARG A 506 -4.48 8.64 14.06
CA ARG A 506 -5.52 9.53 13.51
C ARG A 506 -5.25 9.91 12.07
N ASP A 507 -3.99 10.06 11.67
CA ASP A 507 -3.68 10.38 10.28
C ASP A 507 -4.06 9.25 9.31
N ILE A 508 -3.79 7.99 9.68
CA ILE A 508 -3.95 6.86 8.74
C ILE A 508 -5.20 6.00 8.97
N ILE A 509 -5.80 5.98 10.17
CA ILE A 509 -6.99 5.17 10.48
C ILE A 509 -8.10 5.93 11.23
N ASN A 510 -8.18 7.26 11.12
CA ASN A 510 -9.32 7.98 11.68
C ASN A 510 -10.64 7.51 11.03
N PRO A 511 -11.60 6.96 11.79
CA PRO A 511 -12.87 6.50 11.23
C PRO A 511 -13.92 7.61 11.05
N SER A 512 -13.64 8.83 11.53
CA SER A 512 -14.67 9.78 11.93
C SER A 512 -14.48 11.16 11.29
N PRO A 513 -15.52 11.76 10.68
CA PRO A 513 -15.46 13.16 10.24
C PRO A 513 -15.53 14.16 11.41
N GLN A 514 -15.73 13.69 12.64
CA GLN A 514 -15.78 14.55 13.83
C GLN A 514 -14.40 14.88 14.41
N ASP A 515 -13.31 14.33 13.85
CA ASP A 515 -11.95 14.75 14.18
C ASP A 515 -11.64 16.14 13.57
N PRO A 516 -11.36 17.17 14.39
CA PRO A 516 -11.11 18.52 13.89
C PRO A 516 -9.68 18.74 13.36
N GLN A 517 -8.82 17.71 13.35
CA GLN A 517 -7.41 17.83 12.97
C GLN A 517 -7.01 16.90 11.82
N PHE A 518 -7.72 15.78 11.62
CA PHE A 518 -7.38 14.76 10.63
C PHE A 518 -8.60 14.33 9.80
N PRO A 519 -8.45 14.09 8.48
CA PRO A 519 -9.53 13.55 7.65
C PRO A 519 -9.77 12.07 7.98
N ILE A 520 -10.89 11.51 7.49
CA ILE A 520 -11.17 10.08 7.63
C ILE A 520 -10.15 9.29 6.79
N THR A 521 -9.41 8.37 7.41
CA THR A 521 -8.48 7.38 6.79
C THR A 521 -7.83 7.94 5.52
N ARG A 522 -6.85 8.85 5.71
CA ARG A 522 -6.28 9.72 4.69
C ARG A 522 -5.78 8.98 3.45
N CYS A 523 -5.06 7.87 3.68
CA CYS A 523 -4.29 7.16 2.65
C CYS A 523 -5.18 6.31 1.74
N ARG A 524 -5.73 6.93 0.70
CA ARG A 524 -6.57 6.29 -0.34
C ARG A 524 -5.95 6.48 -1.73
N SER A 525 -4.70 6.08 -1.87
CA SER A 525 -3.75 6.60 -2.86
C SER A 525 -4.19 6.53 -4.33
N ARG A 526 -3.71 7.50 -5.12
CA ARG A 526 -3.89 7.60 -6.58
C ARG A 526 -2.86 6.80 -7.35
N ASP A 527 -1.68 6.67 -6.77
CA ASP A 527 -0.58 5.82 -7.18
C ASP A 527 -0.14 5.01 -5.97
N GLN A 528 0.04 3.71 -6.15
CA GLN A 528 0.50 2.84 -5.09
C GLN A 528 1.44 1.80 -5.67
N GLU A 529 2.62 1.71 -5.08
CA GLU A 529 3.64 0.74 -5.43
C GLU A 529 3.58 -0.44 -4.45
N SER A 530 3.89 -0.17 -3.18
CA SER A 530 4.09 -1.16 -2.13
C SER A 530 2.79 -1.55 -1.43
N SER A 531 2.09 -2.56 -1.97
CA SER A 531 0.89 -3.08 -1.30
C SER A 531 1.21 -3.80 0.01
N GLY A 532 2.41 -4.39 0.14
CA GLY A 532 2.88 -5.00 1.38
C GLY A 532 3.03 -3.97 2.50
N GLU A 533 3.53 -2.78 2.19
CA GLU A 533 3.65 -1.69 3.16
C GLU A 533 2.32 -1.01 3.46
N ALA A 534 1.39 -0.93 2.50
CA ALA A 534 0.02 -0.47 2.77
C ALA A 534 -0.66 -1.37 3.82
N ILE A 535 -0.56 -2.69 3.64
CA ILE A 535 -1.06 -3.69 4.58
C ILE A 535 -0.35 -3.56 5.93
N ASN A 536 0.97 -3.37 5.93
CA ASN A 536 1.73 -3.12 7.16
C ASN A 536 1.33 -1.81 7.87
N GLY A 537 0.97 -0.78 7.12
CA GLY A 537 0.40 0.48 7.63
C GLY A 537 -0.77 0.23 8.57
N TYR A 538 -1.77 -0.48 8.06
CA TYR A 538 -2.95 -0.84 8.84
C TYR A 538 -2.66 -1.93 9.88
N TYR A 539 -1.68 -2.80 9.65
CA TYR A 539 -1.22 -3.77 10.66
C TYR A 539 -0.56 -3.10 11.88
N GLY A 540 0.31 -2.12 11.67
CA GLY A 540 0.88 -1.31 12.75
C GLY A 540 -0.19 -0.57 13.55
N ALA A 541 -1.20 -0.03 12.85
CA ALA A 541 -2.35 0.59 13.48
C ALA A 541 -3.22 -0.41 14.28
N LEU A 542 -3.39 -1.64 13.77
CA LEU A 542 -4.05 -2.74 14.49
C LEU A 542 -3.30 -3.08 15.80
N LEU A 543 -1.97 -3.19 15.75
CA LEU A 543 -1.16 -3.45 16.93
C LEU A 543 -1.35 -2.34 17.96
N TRP A 544 -1.25 -1.08 17.55
CA TRP A 544 -1.47 0.07 18.43
C TRP A 544 -2.88 0.08 19.03
N ALA A 545 -3.90 -0.11 18.19
CA ALA A 545 -5.29 -0.16 18.64
C ALA A 545 -5.51 -1.23 19.70
N SER A 546 -4.84 -2.38 19.59
CA SER A 546 -5.01 -3.50 20.53
C SER A 546 -4.41 -3.28 21.92
N VAL A 547 -3.51 -2.31 22.08
CA VAL A 547 -2.90 -1.96 23.39
C VAL A 547 -3.35 -0.60 23.91
N ALA A 548 -3.74 0.32 23.03
CA ALA A 548 -4.01 1.71 23.38
C ALA A 548 -5.48 2.13 23.19
N LEU A 549 -6.26 1.45 22.35
CA LEU A 549 -7.62 1.87 21.95
C LEU A 549 -8.67 0.81 22.32
N SER A 550 -9.91 1.01 21.86
CA SER A 550 -11.01 0.05 22.04
C SER A 550 -11.05 -1.02 20.95
N GLN A 551 -11.82 -2.09 21.22
CA GLN A 551 -12.05 -3.18 20.27
C GLN A 551 -12.66 -2.71 18.94
N ASP A 552 -13.39 -1.59 18.95
CA ASP A 552 -13.96 -0.99 17.74
C ASP A 552 -12.87 -0.58 16.76
N TYR A 553 -11.82 0.10 17.22
CA TYR A 553 -10.68 0.48 16.38
C TYR A 553 -9.84 -0.72 15.95
N VAL A 554 -9.74 -1.77 16.78
CA VAL A 554 -9.14 -3.05 16.40
C VAL A 554 -9.89 -3.66 15.21
N ASN A 555 -11.21 -3.69 15.27
CA ASN A 555 -12.06 -4.20 14.19
C ASN A 555 -11.98 -3.31 12.94
N TYR A 556 -11.92 -1.99 13.10
CA TYR A 556 -11.74 -1.04 12.00
C TYR A 556 -10.41 -1.26 11.28
N ALA A 557 -9.30 -1.36 12.02
CA ALA A 557 -7.99 -1.67 11.44
C ALA A 557 -7.99 -3.02 10.71
N LYS A 558 -8.64 -4.06 11.26
CA LYS A 558 -8.81 -5.35 10.58
C LYS A 558 -9.61 -5.24 9.29
N LEU A 559 -10.65 -4.41 9.24
CA LEU A 559 -11.40 -4.16 8.01
C LEU A 559 -10.51 -3.48 6.97
N LEU A 560 -9.73 -2.47 7.34
CA LEU A 560 -8.79 -1.81 6.44
C LEU A 560 -7.75 -2.78 5.87
N ILE A 561 -7.17 -3.64 6.71
CA ILE A 561 -6.27 -4.73 6.27
C ILE A 561 -7.00 -5.64 5.27
N ALA A 562 -8.21 -6.09 5.59
CA ALA A 562 -8.95 -7.02 4.73
C ALA A 562 -9.35 -6.39 3.38
N THR A 563 -9.68 -5.09 3.37
CA THR A 563 -9.97 -4.36 2.13
C THR A 563 -8.71 -4.17 1.28
N GLU A 564 -7.58 -3.84 1.91
CA GLU A 564 -6.30 -3.63 1.23
C GLU A 564 -5.81 -4.95 0.62
N GLN A 565 -5.79 -6.04 1.39
CA GLN A 565 -5.43 -7.37 0.90
C GLN A 565 -6.29 -7.82 -0.28
N HIS A 566 -7.60 -7.58 -0.21
CA HIS A 566 -8.51 -7.89 -1.31
C HIS A 566 -8.20 -7.07 -2.56
N ALA A 567 -7.90 -5.77 -2.41
CA ALA A 567 -7.46 -4.93 -3.52
C ALA A 567 -6.12 -5.40 -4.10
N SER A 568 -5.14 -5.76 -3.27
CA SER A 568 -3.84 -6.31 -3.71
C SER A 568 -4.02 -7.61 -4.50
N GLN A 569 -4.86 -8.52 -4.01
CA GLN A 569 -5.18 -9.77 -4.71
C GLN A 569 -5.83 -9.54 -6.08
N VAL A 570 -6.66 -8.51 -6.21
CA VAL A 570 -7.33 -8.21 -7.48
C VAL A 570 -6.37 -7.48 -8.44
N TYR A 571 -5.64 -6.47 -7.97
CA TYR A 571 -4.94 -5.51 -8.84
C TYR A 571 -3.43 -5.68 -8.92
N TRP A 572 -2.78 -6.30 -7.92
CA TRP A 572 -1.34 -6.54 -7.91
C TRP A 572 -0.97 -8.00 -8.18
N HIS A 573 -1.78 -8.93 -7.72
CA HIS A 573 -1.53 -10.35 -7.88
C HIS A 573 -2.11 -10.82 -9.21
N LEU A 574 -1.24 -11.13 -10.18
CA LEU A 574 -1.67 -11.58 -11.49
C LEU A 574 -1.69 -13.10 -11.55
N TYR A 575 -2.75 -13.62 -12.16
CA TYR A 575 -2.96 -15.05 -12.32
C TYR A 575 -2.88 -15.39 -13.82
N PRO A 576 -1.74 -15.90 -14.32
CA PRO A 576 -1.59 -16.31 -15.72
C PRO A 576 -2.70 -17.25 -16.20
N GLN A 577 -3.25 -18.05 -15.29
CA GLN A 577 -4.29 -19.05 -15.55
C GLN A 577 -5.71 -18.46 -15.63
N GLN A 578 -5.93 -17.21 -15.22
CA GLN A 578 -7.26 -16.61 -15.22
C GLN A 578 -7.74 -16.31 -16.65
N SER A 579 -9.05 -16.52 -16.90
CA SER A 579 -9.67 -16.29 -18.20
C SER A 579 -9.61 -14.80 -18.59
N PRO A 580 -9.30 -14.47 -19.86
CA PRO A 580 -9.39 -13.10 -20.36
C PRO A 580 -10.83 -12.56 -20.44
N THR A 581 -11.84 -13.43 -20.40
CA THR A 581 -13.26 -13.06 -20.45
C THR A 581 -13.95 -13.10 -19.08
N ASP A 582 -13.21 -13.43 -18.02
CA ASP A 582 -13.73 -13.34 -16.66
C ASP A 582 -14.08 -11.88 -16.35
N ARG A 583 -15.34 -11.64 -15.98
CA ARG A 583 -15.84 -10.29 -15.68
C ARG A 583 -15.13 -9.66 -14.47
N ASP A 584 -14.54 -10.48 -13.60
CA ASP A 584 -13.87 -10.05 -12.37
C ASP A 584 -12.33 -10.07 -12.51
N ASN A 585 -11.82 -10.33 -13.72
CA ASN A 585 -10.41 -10.13 -14.07
C ASN A 585 -10.17 -8.67 -14.49
N PRO A 586 -9.32 -7.90 -13.78
CA PRO A 586 -9.04 -6.53 -14.16
C PRO A 586 -8.16 -6.39 -15.41
N TYR A 587 -7.44 -7.45 -15.79
CA TYR A 587 -6.45 -7.43 -16.85
C TYR A 587 -6.74 -8.53 -17.88
N PRO A 588 -7.60 -8.26 -18.88
CA PRO A 588 -7.91 -9.21 -19.95
C PRO A 588 -6.68 -9.56 -20.80
N GLU A 589 -5.62 -8.74 -20.78
CA GLU A 589 -4.36 -8.95 -21.50
C GLU A 589 -3.58 -10.15 -20.94
N ALA A 590 -3.52 -11.26 -21.69
CA ALA A 590 -2.81 -12.47 -21.27
C ALA A 590 -1.31 -12.23 -21.03
N GLN A 591 -0.68 -11.37 -21.84
CA GLN A 591 0.73 -11.00 -21.70
C GLN A 591 1.02 -10.22 -20.42
N LEU A 592 0.09 -9.33 -19.99
CA LEU A 592 0.24 -8.66 -18.70
C LEU A 592 0.13 -9.68 -17.57
N ARG A 593 -0.87 -10.58 -17.61
CA ARG A 593 -1.03 -11.61 -16.56
C ARG A 593 0.17 -12.54 -16.44
N ALA A 594 0.88 -12.81 -17.53
CA ALA A 594 2.12 -13.59 -17.53
C ALA A 594 3.26 -12.95 -16.71
N LEU A 595 3.20 -11.63 -16.43
CA LEU A 595 4.14 -10.95 -15.54
C LEU A 595 3.95 -11.33 -14.06
N THR A 596 2.86 -12.01 -13.71
CA THR A 596 2.58 -12.60 -12.38
C THR A 596 2.36 -11.60 -11.23
N THR A 597 2.94 -10.42 -11.29
CA THR A 597 2.75 -9.36 -10.29
C THR A 597 2.95 -7.98 -10.91
N ILE A 598 2.25 -6.99 -10.38
CA ILE A 598 2.40 -5.57 -10.71
C ILE A 598 3.28 -4.91 -9.66
N GLY A 599 4.13 -3.98 -10.09
CA GLY A 599 4.90 -3.11 -9.19
C GLY A 599 4.08 -1.88 -8.82
N ASN A 600 3.59 -1.16 -9.84
CA ASN A 600 2.86 0.09 -9.66
C ASN A 600 1.44 0.00 -10.23
N VAL A 601 0.44 0.43 -9.45
CA VAL A 601 -0.93 0.71 -9.91
C VAL A 601 -1.18 2.20 -9.74
N MET A 602 -1.38 2.88 -10.87
CA MET A 602 -1.66 4.31 -10.91
C MET A 602 -2.96 4.58 -11.66
N ASP A 603 -3.46 5.78 -11.48
CA ASP A 603 -4.62 6.34 -12.20
C ASP A 603 -4.63 6.00 -13.71
N TRP A 604 -3.53 6.23 -14.43
CA TRP A 604 -3.44 6.09 -15.89
C TRP A 604 -2.54 4.93 -16.38
N GLN A 605 -1.78 4.29 -15.49
CA GLN A 605 -0.85 3.21 -15.83
C GLN A 605 -0.74 2.19 -14.70
N SER A 606 -0.76 0.90 -15.03
CA SER A 606 -0.45 -0.18 -14.09
C SER A 606 0.53 -1.17 -14.72
N GLY A 607 1.59 -1.57 -14.03
CA GLY A 607 2.56 -2.51 -14.61
C GLY A 607 3.65 -3.04 -13.69
N ALA A 608 4.39 -4.01 -14.22
CA ALA A 608 5.51 -4.67 -13.56
C ALA A 608 6.80 -3.83 -13.70
N TRP A 609 6.85 -2.71 -12.99
CA TRP A 609 8.01 -1.81 -12.91
C TRP A 609 7.98 -1.05 -11.57
N LEU A 610 9.15 -0.54 -11.18
CA LEU A 610 9.39 0.24 -9.97
C LEU A 610 9.96 1.61 -10.32
N PHE A 611 9.89 2.57 -9.39
CA PHE A 611 10.46 3.90 -9.61
C PHE A 611 11.98 3.91 -9.87
N TRP A 612 12.68 2.82 -9.54
CA TRP A 612 14.13 2.68 -9.72
C TRP A 612 14.55 1.52 -10.64
N GLY A 613 13.63 0.70 -11.15
CA GLY A 613 14.03 -0.50 -11.89
C GLY A 613 12.90 -1.43 -12.33
N ASN A 614 13.27 -2.55 -12.92
CA ASN A 614 12.35 -3.57 -13.46
C ASN A 614 12.76 -5.01 -13.10
N GLN A 615 13.59 -5.17 -12.08
CA GLN A 615 14.04 -6.48 -11.61
C GLN A 615 12.84 -7.23 -11.01
N LYS A 616 12.58 -8.46 -11.47
CA LYS A 616 11.34 -9.20 -11.14
C LYS A 616 11.24 -9.53 -9.66
N SER A 617 12.37 -9.86 -9.05
CA SER A 617 12.49 -10.16 -7.63
C SER A 617 12.19 -8.93 -6.77
N GLU A 618 12.62 -7.74 -7.15
CA GLU A 618 12.28 -6.51 -6.43
C GLU A 618 10.79 -6.17 -6.59
N ILE A 619 10.27 -6.28 -7.83
CA ILE A 619 8.83 -6.06 -8.12
C ILE A 619 7.96 -6.98 -7.24
N ALA A 620 8.31 -8.26 -7.16
CA ALA A 620 7.58 -9.22 -6.33
C ALA A 620 7.78 -8.97 -4.83
N ALA A 621 9.01 -8.67 -4.40
CA ALA A 621 9.37 -8.49 -3.01
C ALA A 621 8.65 -7.31 -2.36
N ILE A 622 8.45 -6.21 -3.10
CA ILE A 622 7.74 -5.01 -2.61
C ILE A 622 6.28 -5.28 -2.28
N GLN A 623 5.65 -6.24 -2.95
CA GLN A 623 4.26 -6.63 -2.65
C GLN A 623 4.16 -7.55 -1.41
N ILE A 624 5.30 -7.98 -0.86
CA ILE A 624 5.39 -8.92 0.24
C ILE A 624 5.94 -8.24 1.50
N LEU A 625 6.98 -7.41 1.35
CA LEU A 625 7.64 -6.76 2.47
C LEU A 625 6.74 -5.71 3.14
N PRO A 626 6.88 -5.49 4.45
CA PRO A 626 7.68 -6.26 5.39
C PRO A 626 7.02 -7.62 5.74
N VAL A 627 7.83 -8.60 6.16
CA VAL A 627 7.33 -9.92 6.56
C VAL A 627 6.64 -9.84 7.93
N THR A 628 5.31 -9.74 7.93
CA THR A 628 4.43 -9.76 9.11
C THR A 628 3.73 -11.11 9.25
N PRO A 629 2.95 -11.41 10.32
CA PRO A 629 2.26 -12.71 10.43
C PRO A 629 1.21 -13.01 9.34
N VAL A 630 0.81 -12.00 8.54
CA VAL A 630 -0.22 -12.06 7.50
C VAL A 630 0.04 -13.20 6.49
N LEU A 631 -1.03 -13.78 5.93
CA LEU A 631 -0.97 -14.91 4.98
C LEU A 631 -1.10 -14.43 3.53
N TYR A 632 -0.49 -15.17 2.61
CA TYR A 632 -0.54 -14.93 1.17
C TYR A 632 -1.30 -16.04 0.45
N ASP A 633 -1.90 -15.72 -0.69
CA ASP A 633 -2.56 -16.70 -1.55
C ASP A 633 -1.54 -17.73 -2.09
N SER A 634 -1.83 -19.01 -1.88
CA SER A 634 -0.91 -20.12 -2.19
C SER A 634 -0.61 -20.23 -3.69
N GLN A 635 -1.63 -19.98 -4.54
CA GLN A 635 -1.47 -20.06 -5.98
C GLN A 635 -0.60 -18.92 -6.51
N TRP A 636 -0.81 -17.70 -6.03
CA TRP A 636 0.00 -16.55 -6.43
C TRP A 636 1.46 -16.70 -6.01
N VAL A 637 1.76 -17.10 -4.76
CA VAL A 637 3.17 -17.26 -4.34
C VAL A 637 3.90 -18.38 -5.10
N GLN A 638 3.18 -19.42 -5.53
CA GLN A 638 3.74 -20.45 -6.41
C GLN A 638 4.09 -19.90 -7.80
N ASN A 639 3.21 -19.04 -8.35
CA ASN A 639 3.47 -18.35 -9.62
C ASN A 639 4.67 -17.41 -9.48
N VAL A 640 4.73 -16.59 -8.42
CA VAL A 640 5.84 -15.66 -8.14
C VAL A 640 7.16 -16.40 -8.06
N TRP A 641 7.22 -17.48 -7.27
CA TRP A 641 8.41 -18.31 -7.15
C TRP A 641 8.94 -18.80 -8.49
N SER A 642 8.05 -19.26 -9.36
CA SER A 642 8.40 -19.72 -10.71
C SER A 642 8.84 -18.56 -11.61
N TYR A 643 8.15 -17.42 -11.53
CA TYR A 643 8.43 -16.23 -12.32
C TYR A 643 9.80 -15.58 -11.99
N THR A 644 10.17 -15.58 -10.71
CA THR A 644 11.42 -14.97 -10.21
C THR A 644 12.60 -15.95 -10.17
N MET A 645 12.40 -17.24 -10.43
CA MET A 645 13.42 -18.28 -10.28
C MET A 645 14.78 -17.97 -10.94
N PRO A 646 14.85 -17.41 -12.18
CA PRO A 646 16.12 -17.04 -12.77
C PRO A 646 16.93 -16.05 -11.92
N GLU A 647 16.27 -15.06 -11.32
CA GLU A 647 16.91 -14.05 -10.46
C GLU A 647 17.19 -14.57 -9.05
N LEU A 648 16.38 -15.51 -8.53
CA LEU A 648 16.66 -16.18 -7.25
C LEU A 648 17.96 -16.99 -7.31
N LEU A 649 18.27 -17.58 -8.47
CA LEU A 649 19.50 -18.35 -8.72
C LEU A 649 20.72 -17.48 -9.04
N ASP A 650 20.51 -16.21 -9.40
CA ASP A 650 21.59 -15.30 -9.78
C ASP A 650 22.31 -14.78 -8.52
N PRO A 651 23.61 -15.05 -8.33
CA PRO A 651 24.36 -14.61 -7.16
C PRO A 651 24.63 -13.09 -7.12
N SER A 652 24.39 -12.36 -8.21
CA SER A 652 24.47 -10.88 -8.23
C SER A 652 23.24 -10.21 -7.61
N ILE A 653 22.13 -10.94 -7.51
CA ILE A 653 20.92 -10.45 -6.84
C ILE A 653 21.06 -10.66 -5.33
N GLY A 654 20.89 -9.58 -4.57
CA GLY A 654 21.01 -9.57 -3.11
C GLY A 654 19.97 -10.45 -2.41
N ASP A 655 20.39 -11.13 -1.35
CA ASP A 655 19.54 -12.02 -0.55
C ASP A 655 18.46 -11.23 0.22
N GLU A 656 18.65 -9.93 0.43
CA GLU A 656 17.68 -9.02 1.07
C GLU A 656 16.33 -9.00 0.35
N TRP A 657 16.30 -9.18 -0.98
CA TRP A 657 15.07 -9.28 -1.76
C TRP A 657 14.58 -10.72 -1.87
N LYS A 658 15.51 -11.69 -1.95
CA LYS A 658 15.17 -13.11 -2.06
C LYS A 658 14.47 -13.62 -0.80
N CYS A 659 14.87 -13.12 0.37
CA CYS A 659 14.34 -13.60 1.65
C CYS A 659 12.81 -13.45 1.72
N VAL A 660 12.25 -12.31 1.30
CA VAL A 660 10.80 -12.12 1.40
C VAL A 660 10.02 -13.02 0.44
N ILE A 661 10.55 -13.30 -0.76
CA ILE A 661 9.93 -14.24 -1.71
C ILE A 661 9.97 -15.67 -1.15
N ILE A 662 11.09 -16.07 -0.54
CA ILE A 662 11.25 -17.36 0.14
C ILE A 662 10.25 -17.47 1.30
N ALA A 663 10.13 -16.45 2.13
CA ALA A 663 9.13 -16.37 3.19
C ALA A 663 7.73 -16.56 2.62
N ALA A 664 7.31 -15.78 1.62
CA ALA A 664 5.98 -15.89 1.02
C ALA A 664 5.72 -17.30 0.44
N TYR A 665 6.71 -17.90 -0.21
CA TYR A 665 6.62 -19.24 -0.80
C TYR A 665 6.32 -20.34 0.23
N SER A 666 6.62 -20.12 1.52
CA SER A 666 6.27 -21.07 2.58
C SER A 666 4.75 -21.26 2.79
N ASN A 667 3.90 -20.37 2.24
CA ASN A 667 2.44 -20.59 2.18
C ASN A 667 2.03 -21.68 1.17
N PHE A 668 2.93 -22.04 0.25
CA PHE A 668 2.77 -23.16 -0.69
C PHE A 668 3.59 -24.38 -0.24
N ASN A 669 4.89 -24.21 0.00
CA ASN A 669 5.80 -25.29 0.39
C ASN A 669 6.81 -24.84 1.45
N PRO A 670 6.48 -24.99 2.75
CA PRO A 670 7.32 -24.50 3.83
C PRO A 670 8.66 -25.26 3.96
N GLN A 671 8.72 -26.53 3.56
CA GLN A 671 9.98 -27.30 3.61
C GLN A 671 11.01 -26.77 2.62
N VAL A 672 10.60 -26.52 1.38
CA VAL A 672 11.51 -25.94 0.36
C VAL A 672 11.91 -24.52 0.75
N ALA A 673 10.96 -23.72 1.27
CA ALA A 673 11.27 -22.38 1.77
C ALA A 673 12.31 -22.42 2.90
N ALA A 674 12.18 -23.35 3.86
CA ALA A 674 13.15 -23.49 4.95
C ALA A 674 14.54 -23.90 4.45
N GLU A 675 14.62 -24.81 3.47
CA GLU A 675 15.89 -25.21 2.85
C GLU A 675 16.59 -24.01 2.17
N TRP A 676 15.84 -23.20 1.43
CA TRP A 676 16.36 -22.00 0.78
C TRP A 676 16.73 -20.90 1.77
N SER A 677 15.92 -20.72 2.81
CA SER A 677 16.21 -19.79 3.90
C SER A 677 17.55 -20.10 4.57
N GLY A 678 17.91 -21.39 4.71
CA GLY A 678 19.21 -21.82 5.24
C GLY A 678 20.44 -21.52 4.35
N LYS A 679 20.23 -20.97 3.15
CA LYS A 679 21.28 -20.56 2.19
C LYS A 679 21.48 -19.04 2.13
N LEU A 680 20.56 -18.27 2.73
CA LEU A 680 20.63 -16.81 2.76
C LEU A 680 21.80 -16.32 3.61
N SER A 681 22.40 -15.21 3.18
CA SER A 681 23.52 -14.53 3.84
C SER A 681 23.15 -13.17 4.44
N THR A 682 22.04 -12.58 4.01
CA THR A 682 21.47 -11.33 4.56
C THR A 682 19.94 -11.33 4.45
N TRP A 683 19.28 -10.49 5.26
CA TRP A 683 17.82 -10.30 5.30
C TRP A 683 17.43 -8.82 5.09
N GLY A 684 18.37 -7.98 4.68
CA GLY A 684 18.16 -6.53 4.56
C GLY A 684 17.99 -5.84 5.91
N SER A 685 17.52 -4.58 5.89
CA SER A 685 17.26 -3.80 7.10
C SER A 685 15.87 -4.06 7.70
N GLY A 686 14.90 -4.47 6.87
CA GLY A 686 13.48 -4.64 7.24
C GLY A 686 13.08 -6.06 7.67
N ASN A 687 13.99 -7.04 7.66
CA ASN A 687 13.72 -8.41 8.10
C ASN A 687 14.90 -8.97 8.91
N THR A 688 14.70 -10.12 9.57
CA THR A 688 15.72 -10.80 10.38
C THR A 688 15.71 -12.29 10.10
N TYR A 689 16.81 -12.98 10.38
CA TYR A 689 16.86 -14.44 10.27
C TYR A 689 15.79 -15.10 11.13
N THR A 690 15.64 -14.60 12.36
CA THR A 690 14.66 -15.14 13.30
C THR A 690 13.25 -14.98 12.76
N ASN A 691 12.89 -13.79 12.24
CA ASN A 691 11.55 -13.56 11.72
C ASN A 691 11.28 -14.37 10.44
N GLU A 692 12.26 -14.48 9.55
CA GLU A 692 12.21 -15.31 8.34
C GLU A 692 11.86 -16.76 8.69
N LEU A 693 12.66 -17.40 9.54
CA LEU A 693 12.47 -18.80 9.86
C LEU A 693 11.25 -19.05 10.75
N PHE A 694 10.93 -18.11 11.64
CA PHE A 694 9.71 -18.16 12.45
C PHE A 694 8.44 -18.03 11.58
N PHE A 695 8.45 -17.16 10.56
CA PHE A 695 7.35 -17.03 9.61
C PHE A 695 7.14 -18.35 8.86
N ILE A 696 8.22 -18.91 8.28
CA ILE A 696 8.20 -20.20 7.56
C ILE A 696 7.68 -21.33 8.46
N GLY A 697 8.25 -21.46 9.66
CA GLY A 697 7.89 -22.49 10.63
C GLY A 697 6.48 -22.36 11.22
N THR A 698 5.76 -21.27 10.91
CA THR A 698 4.39 -21.02 11.36
C THR A 698 3.40 -20.96 10.21
N ARG A 699 3.77 -21.38 8.99
CA ARG A 699 2.85 -21.51 7.85
C ARG A 699 2.10 -22.85 7.85
N PRO A 700 0.96 -22.96 7.12
CA PRO A 700 0.29 -24.23 6.92
C PRO A 700 1.26 -25.33 6.44
N ASN A 701 1.16 -26.53 7.02
CA ASN A 701 2.06 -27.65 6.73
C ASN A 701 1.23 -28.84 6.25
N PRO A 702 0.71 -28.80 5.01
CA PRO A 702 -0.16 -29.86 4.49
C PRO A 702 0.57 -31.21 4.35
N SER A 703 1.90 -31.22 4.25
CA SER A 703 2.68 -32.45 4.11
C SER A 703 2.89 -33.19 5.43
N GLY A 704 2.71 -32.53 6.57
CA GLY A 704 2.98 -33.07 7.91
C GLY A 704 4.45 -33.39 8.20
N LYS A 705 5.37 -33.17 7.25
CA LYS A 705 6.81 -33.40 7.43
C LYS A 705 7.43 -32.26 8.24
N PRO A 706 8.53 -32.50 8.98
CA PRO A 706 9.31 -31.44 9.62
C PRO A 706 9.55 -30.28 8.65
N ILE A 707 9.17 -29.05 9.01
CA ILE A 707 9.36 -27.88 8.14
C ILE A 707 10.86 -27.60 7.94
N CYS A 708 11.61 -27.46 9.02
CA CYS A 708 13.02 -27.07 8.92
C CYS A 708 13.97 -28.25 8.70
N GLY A 709 13.54 -29.47 9.01
CA GLY A 709 14.40 -30.66 8.91
C GLY A 709 15.77 -30.44 9.58
N THR A 710 16.85 -30.83 8.89
CA THR A 710 18.23 -30.51 9.30
C THR A 710 18.75 -29.35 8.45
N LEU A 711 18.63 -28.13 8.97
CA LEU A 711 19.18 -26.95 8.28
C LEU A 711 20.72 -27.01 8.25
N PRO A 712 21.36 -26.49 7.18
CA PRO A 712 22.82 -26.41 7.11
C PRO A 712 23.41 -25.59 8.26
N GLN A 713 24.53 -26.05 8.84
CA GLN A 713 25.22 -25.38 9.95
C GLN A 713 26.73 -25.39 9.73
N ASN A 714 27.43 -24.35 10.19
CA ASN A 714 28.89 -24.38 10.31
C ASN A 714 29.29 -25.36 11.44
N PRO A 715 30.52 -25.93 11.41
CA PRO A 715 31.11 -26.53 12.59
C PRO A 715 31.40 -25.43 13.63
N TYR A 716 30.86 -25.56 14.84
CA TYR A 716 31.05 -24.61 15.95
C TYR A 716 31.85 -25.24 17.09
N GLY A 717 32.71 -24.45 17.75
CA GLY A 717 33.64 -24.93 18.76
C GLY A 717 35.09 -24.52 18.46
N ASN A 718 36.04 -25.12 19.18
CA ASN A 718 37.46 -24.88 18.98
C ASN A 718 38.03 -25.95 18.04
N PHE A 719 38.65 -25.52 16.95
CA PHE A 719 39.17 -26.42 15.93
C PHE A 719 40.58 -26.06 15.48
N LYS A 720 41.34 -27.08 15.14
CA LYS A 720 42.49 -27.02 14.25
C LYS A 720 41.99 -27.24 12.82
N ILE A 721 42.32 -26.34 11.91
CA ILE A 721 41.89 -26.43 10.51
C ILE A 721 43.00 -27.12 9.71
N GLN A 722 42.66 -28.13 8.93
CA GLN A 722 43.59 -28.86 8.05
C GLN A 722 43.09 -28.79 6.60
N GLU A 723 43.94 -28.40 5.66
CA GLU A 723 43.61 -28.52 4.23
C GLU A 723 43.65 -30.01 3.83
N ALA A 724 42.56 -30.47 3.23
CA ALA A 724 42.22 -31.88 3.15
C ALA A 724 43.12 -32.67 2.20
N SER A 725 43.63 -32.01 1.15
CA SER A 725 44.40 -32.62 0.06
C SER A 725 45.88 -32.76 0.40
N SER A 726 46.48 -31.71 0.97
CA SER A 726 47.87 -31.64 1.40
C SER A 726 48.10 -32.25 2.77
N GLY A 727 47.05 -32.37 3.60
CA GLY A 727 47.16 -32.81 4.99
C GLY A 727 47.83 -31.80 5.91
N LYS A 728 48.08 -30.56 5.44
CA LYS A 728 48.72 -29.52 6.23
C LYS A 728 47.70 -28.76 7.09
N TYR A 729 48.07 -28.53 8.34
CA TYR A 729 47.35 -27.70 9.30
C TYR A 729 47.63 -26.22 9.07
N VAL A 730 46.59 -25.41 9.27
CA VAL A 730 46.66 -23.95 9.25
C VAL A 730 47.41 -23.47 10.48
N THR A 731 48.41 -22.64 10.24
CA THR A 731 49.21 -21.93 11.25
C THR A 731 48.93 -20.44 11.18
N ALA A 732 48.86 -19.80 12.34
CA ALA A 732 48.75 -18.35 12.55
C ALA A 732 49.15 -18.05 14.00
N SER A 733 49.78 -16.90 14.24
CA SER A 733 50.28 -16.48 15.55
C SER A 733 50.25 -14.95 15.69
N ALA A 734 50.65 -14.43 16.85
CA ALA A 734 50.85 -12.99 17.02
C ALA A 734 51.97 -12.41 16.14
N SER A 735 52.98 -13.23 15.78
CA SER A 735 54.09 -12.80 14.92
C SER A 735 53.79 -12.95 13.41
N ASN A 736 52.89 -13.85 13.05
CA ASN A 736 52.39 -14.00 11.69
C ASN A 736 50.88 -14.27 11.72
N THR A 737 50.10 -13.23 11.45
CA THR A 737 48.65 -13.28 11.51
C THR A 737 48.02 -13.96 10.28
N ASN A 738 48.79 -14.19 9.22
CA ASN A 738 48.31 -14.81 7.99
C ASN A 738 48.02 -16.29 8.21
N LEU A 739 46.88 -16.74 7.69
CA LEU A 739 46.49 -18.15 7.72
C LEU A 739 47.21 -18.89 6.60
N VAL A 740 48.19 -19.71 6.98
CA VAL A 740 48.99 -20.51 6.04
C VAL A 740 48.94 -21.98 6.45
N ALA A 741 48.54 -22.86 5.53
CA ALA A 741 48.59 -24.31 5.70
C ALA A 741 50.02 -24.81 5.49
N SER A 742 50.82 -24.83 6.57
CA SER A 742 52.28 -24.96 6.48
C SER A 742 52.87 -26.23 7.12
N THR A 743 52.19 -26.85 8.08
CA THR A 743 52.74 -27.95 8.89
C THR A 743 51.89 -29.21 8.86
N THR A 744 52.48 -30.40 8.91
CA THR A 744 51.74 -31.67 9.07
C THR A 744 51.55 -32.06 10.54
N SER A 745 52.17 -31.34 11.48
CA SER A 745 52.07 -31.60 12.93
C SER A 745 50.85 -30.89 13.53
N SER A 746 49.96 -31.66 14.15
CA SER A 746 48.78 -31.12 14.86
C SER A 746 49.15 -30.31 16.10
N GLY A 747 50.34 -30.50 16.67
CA GLY A 747 50.83 -29.74 17.83
C GLY A 747 51.26 -28.30 17.48
N SER A 748 51.58 -28.05 16.21
CA SER A 748 51.98 -26.73 15.71
C SER A 748 50.83 -25.97 15.04
N ALA A 749 49.63 -26.57 14.98
CA ALA A 749 48.46 -25.97 14.36
C ALA A 749 47.89 -24.82 15.21
N ALA A 750 47.41 -23.77 14.55
CA ALA A 750 46.63 -22.74 15.22
C ALA A 750 45.25 -23.29 15.59
N VAL A 751 44.73 -22.80 16.72
CA VAL A 751 43.38 -23.13 17.20
C VAL A 751 42.47 -21.94 16.92
N PHE A 752 41.36 -22.22 16.23
CA PHE A 752 40.34 -21.23 15.89
C PHE A 752 39.04 -21.55 16.60
N LYS A 753 38.47 -20.56 17.28
CA LYS A 753 37.11 -20.61 17.81
C LYS A 753 36.14 -20.24 16.70
N SER A 754 35.31 -21.20 16.30
CA SER A 754 34.18 -21.00 15.40
C SER A 754 32.91 -20.73 16.20
N ALA A 755 32.31 -19.55 16.03
CA ALA A 755 31.12 -19.11 16.77
C ALA A 755 29.90 -18.95 15.84
N TYR A 756 28.70 -19.13 16.39
CA TYR A 756 27.45 -19.09 15.65
C TYR A 756 27.07 -17.68 15.20
N LEU A 757 26.70 -17.57 13.93
CA LEU A 757 25.92 -16.48 13.34
C LEU A 757 24.75 -17.10 12.57
N PRO A 758 23.65 -16.36 12.33
CA PRO A 758 22.61 -16.76 11.40
C PRO A 758 23.18 -17.24 10.06
N ASN A 759 22.93 -18.50 9.71
CA ASN A 759 23.46 -19.22 8.53
C ASN A 759 24.99 -19.18 8.33
N ALA A 760 25.76 -18.66 9.28
CA ALA A 760 27.19 -18.41 9.12
C ALA A 760 27.94 -18.61 10.44
N GLY A 761 29.20 -18.19 10.46
CA GLY A 761 30.00 -18.18 11.68
C GLY A 761 31.24 -17.31 11.52
N THR A 762 31.84 -16.96 12.65
CA THR A 762 33.13 -16.27 12.68
C THR A 762 34.23 -17.27 13.00
N LEU A 763 35.45 -17.01 12.53
CA LEU A 763 36.65 -17.71 12.99
C LEU A 763 37.50 -16.73 13.80
N GLN A 764 37.83 -17.07 15.05
CA GLN A 764 38.68 -16.26 15.93
C GLN A 764 39.92 -17.05 16.34
N LEU A 765 41.11 -16.50 16.10
CA LEU A 765 42.35 -17.11 16.57
C LEU A 765 42.41 -17.03 18.09
N THR A 766 42.47 -18.16 18.78
CA THR A 766 42.35 -18.19 20.25
C THR A 766 43.55 -17.58 20.96
N SER A 767 44.75 -17.65 20.36
CA SER A 767 45.98 -17.13 20.96
C SER A 767 46.07 -15.60 21.00
N THR A 768 45.33 -14.91 20.12
CA THR A 768 45.33 -13.44 20.02
C THR A 768 43.97 -12.81 20.23
N SER A 769 42.90 -13.63 20.30
CA SER A 769 41.50 -13.18 20.29
C SER A 769 41.13 -12.30 19.09
N GLN A 770 41.89 -12.39 17.99
CA GLN A 770 41.59 -11.66 16.75
C GLN A 770 40.74 -12.52 15.81
N TYR A 771 39.73 -11.93 15.21
CA TYR A 771 38.91 -12.51 14.16
C TYR A 771 39.68 -12.58 12.85
N VAL A 772 39.45 -13.67 12.12
CA VAL A 772 39.97 -13.90 10.77
C VAL A 772 39.21 -13.00 9.81
N THR A 773 39.95 -12.19 9.07
CA THR A 773 39.44 -11.25 8.07
C THR A 773 39.70 -11.79 6.68
N ALA A 774 38.67 -11.75 5.83
CA ALA A 774 38.74 -12.03 4.41
C ALA A 774 38.55 -10.73 3.63
N ASP A 775 39.58 -10.34 2.87
CA ASP A 775 39.59 -9.11 2.07
C ASP A 775 38.50 -9.13 0.98
N GLN A 776 37.88 -7.97 0.75
CA GLN A 776 36.87 -7.79 -0.30
C GLN A 776 37.43 -8.07 -1.70
N GLY A 777 38.70 -7.72 -1.93
CA GLY A 777 39.35 -7.92 -3.23
C GLY A 777 39.71 -9.37 -3.55
N GLY A 778 39.69 -10.27 -2.55
CA GLY A 778 40.11 -11.66 -2.72
C GLY A 778 41.59 -11.81 -3.12
N LYS A 779 42.44 -10.82 -2.83
CA LYS A 779 43.86 -10.84 -3.23
C LYS A 779 44.81 -11.12 -2.08
N SER A 780 44.38 -10.82 -0.86
CA SER A 780 45.22 -10.95 0.34
C SER A 780 45.00 -12.30 1.01
N THR A 781 46.06 -12.84 1.62
CA THR A 781 45.92 -13.98 2.53
C THR A 781 44.98 -13.62 3.68
N LEU A 782 44.06 -14.53 4.01
CA LEU A 782 43.21 -14.39 5.19
C LEU A 782 44.08 -14.19 6.43
N ALA A 783 43.70 -13.27 7.32
CA ALA A 783 44.52 -12.93 8.47
C ALA A 783 43.70 -12.70 9.73
N ALA A 784 44.18 -13.17 10.89
CA ALA A 784 43.55 -12.93 12.19
C ALA A 784 43.96 -11.58 12.79
N ILE A 785 43.26 -10.50 12.41
CA ILE A 785 43.71 -9.11 12.63
C ILE A 785 42.62 -8.13 13.09
N ARG A 786 41.42 -8.60 13.45
CA ARG A 786 40.32 -7.71 13.91
C ARG A 786 39.83 -8.06 15.31
N GLY A 787 39.66 -7.04 16.14
CA GLY A 787 39.08 -7.20 17.49
C GLY A 787 37.56 -7.35 17.51
N THR A 788 36.87 -7.02 16.41
CA THR A 788 35.42 -7.08 16.29
C THR A 788 35.06 -7.67 14.93
N ALA A 789 34.09 -8.59 14.92
CA ALA A 789 33.61 -9.21 13.69
C ALA A 789 32.56 -8.34 12.99
N SER A 790 32.70 -8.22 11.67
CA SER A 790 31.68 -7.67 10.77
C SER A 790 31.58 -8.54 9.51
N THR A 791 31.13 -7.98 8.39
CA THR A 791 30.98 -8.70 7.11
C THR A 791 32.25 -9.41 6.67
N TRP A 792 33.43 -8.82 6.90
CA TRP A 792 34.72 -9.38 6.48
C TRP A 792 35.21 -10.54 7.36
N GLU A 793 34.64 -10.69 8.54
CA GLU A 793 35.01 -11.74 9.52
C GLU A 793 33.99 -12.89 9.56
N THR A 794 33.03 -12.87 8.63
CA THR A 794 31.93 -13.84 8.56
C THR A 794 32.17 -14.85 7.44
N PHE A 795 31.96 -16.13 7.75
CA PHE A 795 32.19 -17.26 6.86
C PHE A 795 31.02 -18.25 6.89
N ILE A 796 30.67 -18.76 5.71
CA ILE A 796 29.73 -19.86 5.54
C ILE A 796 30.53 -21.13 5.27
N ILE A 797 30.43 -22.11 6.17
CA ILE A 797 31.20 -23.35 6.12
C ILE A 797 30.23 -24.51 5.92
N ARG A 798 30.38 -25.26 4.83
CA ARG A 798 29.44 -26.33 4.43
C ARG A 798 30.19 -27.55 3.92
N GLN A 799 29.56 -28.72 4.00
CA GLN A 799 30.13 -29.95 3.43
C GLN A 799 30.46 -29.72 1.96
N LYS A 800 31.71 -29.98 1.57
CA LYS A 800 32.16 -29.79 0.19
C LYS A 800 31.52 -30.83 -0.73
N GLN A 801 30.99 -30.39 -1.86
CA GLN A 801 30.32 -31.31 -2.80
C GLN A 801 31.32 -32.30 -3.39
N GLY A 802 30.95 -33.59 -3.42
CA GLY A 802 31.81 -34.67 -3.93
C GLY A 802 33.01 -35.04 -3.03
N ALA A 803 33.24 -34.35 -1.92
CA ALA A 803 34.29 -34.69 -0.97
C ALA A 803 33.80 -35.69 0.10
N SER A 804 34.73 -36.39 0.75
CA SER A 804 34.43 -37.25 1.90
C SER A 804 33.71 -36.49 3.02
N SER A 805 32.84 -37.18 3.77
CA SER A 805 32.16 -36.60 4.94
C SER A 805 33.17 -35.96 5.91
N GLY A 806 32.87 -34.75 6.39
CA GLY A 806 33.74 -33.98 7.28
C GLY A 806 34.79 -33.13 6.56
N VAL A 807 34.77 -33.06 5.23
CA VAL A 807 35.52 -32.09 4.43
C VAL A 807 34.59 -30.96 4.01
N TYR A 808 34.96 -29.74 4.35
CA TYR A 808 34.14 -28.55 4.18
C TYR A 808 34.74 -27.58 3.16
N SER A 809 33.89 -26.86 2.44
CA SER A 809 34.24 -25.63 1.74
C SER A 809 33.95 -24.43 2.66
N ILE A 810 34.76 -23.38 2.54
CA ILE A 810 34.63 -22.13 3.31
C ILE A 810 34.33 -21.02 2.31
N LYS A 811 33.22 -20.30 2.47
CA LYS A 811 32.84 -19.14 1.67
C LYS A 811 32.93 -17.89 2.53
N ALA A 812 33.63 -16.86 2.06
CA ALA A 812 33.74 -15.57 2.74
C ALA A 812 32.51 -14.69 2.44
N SER A 813 31.95 -14.06 3.47
CA SER A 813 30.81 -13.15 3.31
C SER A 813 31.19 -11.79 2.73
N SER A 814 32.47 -11.39 2.77
CA SER A 814 32.94 -10.13 2.18
C SER A 814 32.63 -10.06 0.67
N ASN A 815 33.13 -11.04 -0.09
CA ASN A 815 33.01 -11.04 -1.55
C ASN A 815 32.24 -12.23 -2.13
N GLY A 816 31.67 -13.09 -1.28
CA GLY A 816 30.92 -14.27 -1.71
C GLY A 816 31.77 -15.34 -2.39
N GLN A 817 33.10 -15.27 -2.32
CA GLN A 817 34.00 -16.25 -2.92
C GLN A 817 34.44 -17.32 -1.91
N TYR A 818 34.85 -18.46 -2.44
CA TYR A 818 35.33 -19.60 -1.67
C TYR A 818 36.82 -19.50 -1.38
N VAL A 819 37.23 -20.02 -0.22
CA VAL A 819 38.63 -20.06 0.19
C VAL A 819 39.36 -21.15 -0.60
N THR A 820 40.48 -20.78 -1.19
CA THR A 820 41.45 -21.66 -1.84
C THR A 820 42.79 -21.58 -1.11
N MET A 821 43.65 -22.56 -1.38
CA MET A 821 45.03 -22.58 -0.90
C MET A 821 45.97 -22.27 -2.08
N ALA A 822 46.76 -21.21 -1.95
CA ALA A 822 47.82 -20.87 -2.90
C ALA A 822 49.00 -21.85 -2.79
N GLY A 823 49.92 -21.80 -3.76
CA GLY A 823 51.06 -22.73 -3.84
C GLY A 823 52.02 -22.67 -2.63
N ASP A 824 52.08 -21.54 -1.95
CA ASP A 824 52.84 -21.33 -0.70
C ASP A 824 52.09 -21.79 0.57
N GLY A 825 50.86 -22.27 0.42
CA GLY A 825 49.97 -22.66 1.52
C GLY A 825 49.08 -21.53 2.05
N SER A 826 49.21 -20.29 1.54
CA SER A 826 48.38 -19.16 1.95
C SER A 826 46.91 -19.40 1.62
N LEU A 827 46.00 -19.14 2.57
CA LEU A 827 44.56 -19.24 2.33
C LEU A 827 44.01 -17.91 1.79
N VAL A 828 43.28 -17.95 0.68
CA VAL A 828 42.77 -16.76 -0.02
C VAL A 828 41.32 -16.96 -0.46
N ASN A 829 40.43 -15.99 -0.25
CA ASN A 829 39.02 -16.03 -0.67
C ASN A 829 38.84 -15.58 -2.14
N ASN A 830 39.34 -16.37 -3.09
CA ASN A 830 39.33 -16.06 -4.52
C ASN A 830 38.64 -17.11 -5.42
N GLY A 831 38.08 -18.17 -4.84
CA GLY A 831 37.39 -19.23 -5.59
C GLY A 831 35.99 -18.78 -6.02
N ALA A 832 35.77 -18.60 -7.32
CA ALA A 832 34.47 -18.14 -7.83
C ALA A 832 33.33 -19.17 -7.64
N THR A 833 33.65 -20.46 -7.58
CA THR A 833 32.69 -21.56 -7.41
C THR A 833 33.07 -22.45 -6.23
N GLU A 834 32.08 -23.17 -5.71
CA GLU A 834 32.29 -24.17 -4.65
C GLU A 834 33.29 -25.25 -5.10
N SER A 835 33.18 -25.71 -6.36
CA SER A 835 34.07 -26.71 -6.93
C SER A 835 35.53 -26.25 -6.93
N ALA A 836 35.79 -24.95 -7.15
CA ALA A 836 37.13 -24.36 -7.14
C ALA A 836 37.72 -24.21 -5.72
N SER A 837 36.92 -24.38 -4.66
CA SER A 837 37.40 -24.25 -3.28
C SER A 837 38.39 -25.37 -2.92
N SER A 838 39.31 -25.06 -2.01
CA SER A 838 40.01 -26.10 -1.25
C SER A 838 39.02 -26.80 -0.30
N GLY A 839 39.34 -28.04 0.09
CA GLY A 839 38.61 -28.77 1.12
C GLY A 839 39.30 -28.65 2.46
N PHE A 840 38.54 -28.48 3.55
CA PHE A 840 39.08 -28.28 4.90
C PHE A 840 38.46 -29.25 5.91
N ARG A 841 39.27 -29.84 6.78
CA ARG A 841 38.81 -30.60 7.95
C ARG A 841 38.88 -29.72 9.19
N PHE A 842 37.80 -29.73 9.98
CA PHE A 842 37.72 -29.06 11.27
C PHE A 842 37.93 -30.09 12.38
N ILE A 843 39.18 -30.21 12.84
CA ILE A 843 39.59 -31.21 13.83
C ILE A 843 39.47 -30.58 15.22
N GLN A 844 38.71 -31.20 16.12
CA GLN A 844 38.47 -30.66 17.46
C GLN A 844 39.80 -30.45 18.21
N ALA A 845 39.98 -29.26 18.77
CA ALA A 845 41.23 -28.80 19.38
C ALA A 845 41.43 -29.30 20.81
#